data_AF-A0A7X7QXL8-F1
#
_entry.id   AF-A0A7X7QXL8-F1
#
_cell.length_a   1.000
_cell.length_b   1.000
_cell.length_c   1.000
_cell.angle_alpha   90.00
_cell.angle_beta   90.00
_cell.angle_gamma   90.00
#
_symmetry.space_group_name_H-M   'P 1'
#
loop_
_entity.id
_entity.type
_entity.pdbx_description
1 polymer ?
#
loop_
_entity_poly.entity_id
_entity_poly.type
_entity_poly.pdbx_seq_one_letter_code
_entity_poly.pdbx_strand_id
1 'polypeptide(L)'
;MTVPKSPRSFLCHRLAILACLASLVCFGIPYSWQETQAGVTPSGDLVWQPRPFVYEAGSTVRYIDYEGGNDSNAGTMDAPWKHHPWDASAAGNAAAFSGPATYVFKRGVVYRGTLTPDDTGAAGNPIRLTSDPDWGSGEAMLYASEAITSGWERGGHQLMPNSNMVWHIDLPFAPRRVWLVEGASIQRLALARTPNWAESNPDDVKSTWWKWQSVNTVTWGGQSTFKGTDSLHLTQPAAYYSNAIVWTEFFPVMGSPYAARVLGFDSGTKSIFWRHPFGWGPVQHSRFFIEDMPQYLDATNEFWFDKTGSGGRLYVRLPDDREPNGLQIEAARHMNQINSPSISYLEISGLSFRFNNAFWDLTAMQSLPAQDVLNAAIRVTGGGTDIAIRNCTFEHGAEAVRILSDRVYNTLDKIAITDNSLAELDHAAMTIDEYGGTPPYGAIRKLDILRNRVYRIGMRPDLPSHGHAVSVNGPETAEIAGNTLDRIWGSALFVFGGKPSGVGGREVPLTRILIHHNRVTDALLTCNDWGAIETWQGGPFYLYGNISGNPGGFWNPSYTWGGSPRFGFAFYLDGSFKNYVFNNVAWGKNNTLTSPLCNLAAFQSVFGFQNVYFNNTVYKFAIGIRRDGEQTGRNAYLGNIWSDFSDIHYCYYQSNFSDSQYDYRNLAFARNIYHLPAPKYAKFEASGTTHTTFDSFRNALTARKTSACSLGQVSTNTPMRDAPNHDFRPADGSVAINAGARQFVPWALHRMFGEWHFRLDNVDPCYIQDENWFMTTAYTNRENYYQTPRLHLTATNVSADDYAGGPLENWCSSALQFNGSTRYASVKPLTSGLTLDPGTNGLIVEVYFKTVPDHTGGVIVSKLDAWNGYALEINEHGTPAMR
;
A
#
# COMPACT_ATOMS: atom_id res chain seq x y z
N MET A 1 3.52 -86.49 25.32
CA MET A 1 4.40 -86.42 26.50
C MET A 1 5.53 -85.45 26.17
N THR A 2 5.66 -84.38 26.97
CA THR A 2 6.90 -83.70 27.37
C THR A 2 8.07 -83.52 26.37
N VAL A 3 8.46 -82.23 26.26
CA VAL A 3 9.70 -81.62 25.72
C VAL A 3 10.99 -82.35 26.15
N PRO A 4 12.13 -82.13 25.47
CA PRO A 4 13.16 -81.26 26.09
C PRO A 4 13.93 -80.31 25.15
N LYS A 5 14.60 -79.32 25.78
CA LYS A 5 15.35 -78.15 25.25
C LYS A 5 16.86 -78.42 25.01
N SER A 6 17.41 -77.74 23.97
CA SER A 6 18.71 -77.02 23.72
C SER A 6 20.00 -77.34 24.52
N PRO A 7 21.25 -76.95 24.11
CA PRO A 7 21.62 -75.85 23.17
C PRO A 7 22.89 -76.05 22.27
N ARG A 8 23.08 -75.16 21.28
CA ARG A 8 24.37 -74.86 20.60
C ARG A 8 24.52 -73.34 20.39
N SER A 9 25.72 -72.82 20.67
CA SER A 9 26.07 -71.39 20.76
C SER A 9 26.68 -70.82 19.48
N PHE A 10 26.44 -69.52 19.28
CA PHE A 10 26.72 -68.68 18.13
C PHE A 10 28.08 -67.96 18.20
N LEU A 11 28.74 -67.84 17.04
CA LEU A 11 29.86 -66.94 16.75
C LEU A 11 29.56 -66.29 15.39
N CYS A 12 29.21 -64.99 15.40
CA CYS A 12 29.18 -64.02 14.28
C CYS A 12 28.19 -62.92 14.70
N HIS A 13 28.65 -61.71 15.05
CA HIS A 13 27.91 -60.42 15.02
C HIS A 13 28.83 -59.34 15.61
N ARG A 14 29.32 -58.41 14.77
CA ARG A 14 29.59 -56.97 15.07
C ARG A 14 30.30 -56.30 13.87
N LEU A 15 29.54 -56.06 12.81
CA LEU A 15 29.90 -55.14 11.71
C LEU A 15 28.61 -54.76 10.95
N ALA A 16 27.72 -54.00 11.60
CA ALA A 16 26.49 -53.51 10.97
C ALA A 16 25.79 -52.41 11.80
N ILE A 17 26.47 -51.34 12.20
CA ILE A 17 25.82 -50.08 12.65
C ILE A 17 26.74 -48.91 12.30
N LEU A 18 26.55 -48.30 11.12
CA LEU A 18 26.52 -46.84 10.89
C LEU A 18 26.24 -46.52 9.40
N ALA A 19 25.23 -47.15 8.81
CA ALA A 19 24.59 -46.61 7.62
C ALA A 19 23.34 -45.86 8.08
N CYS A 20 23.54 -44.71 8.73
CA CYS A 20 22.47 -43.72 8.80
C CYS A 20 22.23 -43.28 7.36
N LEU A 21 21.15 -43.79 6.78
CA LEU A 21 20.46 -43.14 5.67
C LEU A 21 20.25 -41.67 6.07
N ALA A 22 21.18 -40.82 5.66
CA ALA A 22 20.86 -39.46 5.31
C ALA A 22 19.97 -39.56 4.07
N SER A 23 18.69 -39.87 4.29
CA SER A 23 17.65 -39.28 3.47
C SER A 23 17.95 -37.79 3.50
N LEU A 24 18.53 -37.29 2.41
CA LEU A 24 18.52 -35.87 2.08
C LEU A 24 17.06 -35.46 2.08
N VAL A 25 16.56 -35.09 3.25
CA VAL A 25 15.49 -34.13 3.35
C VAL A 25 16.14 -32.87 2.78
N CYS A 26 15.99 -32.68 1.47
CA CYS A 26 16.01 -31.34 0.92
C CYS A 26 14.91 -30.60 1.69
N PHE A 27 15.26 -29.99 2.82
CA PHE A 27 14.49 -28.88 3.34
C PHE A 27 14.53 -27.88 2.20
N GLY A 28 13.44 -27.81 1.45
CA GLY A 28 13.29 -26.82 0.39
C GLY A 28 13.62 -25.46 0.98
N ILE A 29 14.20 -24.58 0.16
CA ILE A 29 14.41 -23.18 0.54
C ILE A 29 13.06 -22.68 1.08
N PRO A 30 13.00 -22.19 2.33
CA PRO A 30 11.75 -21.70 2.89
C PRO A 30 11.21 -20.61 1.98
N TYR A 31 9.89 -20.59 1.78
CA TYR A 31 9.27 -19.52 1.01
C TYR A 31 9.48 -18.18 1.73
N SER A 32 9.61 -17.08 0.98
CA SER A 32 9.85 -15.75 1.54
C SER A 32 8.83 -15.33 2.60
N TRP A 33 7.58 -15.74 2.43
CA TRP A 33 6.48 -15.47 3.35
C TRP A 33 6.54 -16.24 4.68
N GLN A 34 7.46 -17.20 4.81
CA GLN A 34 7.79 -17.87 6.08
C GLN A 34 8.81 -17.08 6.91
N GLU A 35 9.52 -16.12 6.31
CA GLU A 35 10.45 -15.24 7.01
C GLU A 35 9.69 -14.10 7.71
N THR A 36 10.08 -13.80 8.95
CA THR A 36 9.63 -12.58 9.61
C THR A 36 10.39 -11.39 9.02
N GLN A 37 9.69 -10.52 8.32
CA GLN A 37 10.27 -9.36 7.64
C GLN A 37 10.39 -8.12 8.55
N ALA A 38 10.05 -8.21 9.84
CA ALA A 38 10.20 -7.11 10.81
C ALA A 38 10.77 -7.64 12.12
N GLY A 39 11.36 -6.76 12.92
CA GLY A 39 11.64 -7.08 14.31
C GLY A 39 10.35 -7.17 15.10
N VAL A 40 10.27 -8.11 16.04
CA VAL A 40 9.09 -8.29 16.91
C VAL A 40 9.50 -8.02 18.34
N THR A 41 8.83 -7.08 19.00
CA THR A 41 9.10 -6.75 20.41
C THR A 41 8.54 -7.83 21.34
N PRO A 42 8.96 -7.89 22.62
CA PRO A 42 8.38 -8.82 23.58
C PRO A 42 6.85 -8.70 23.75
N SER A 43 6.28 -7.51 23.53
CA SER A 43 4.83 -7.28 23.55
C SER A 43 4.11 -7.63 22.24
N GLY A 44 4.86 -7.99 21.19
CA GLY A 44 4.31 -8.34 19.87
C GLY A 44 4.12 -7.16 18.92
N ASP A 45 4.63 -5.96 19.25
CA ASP A 45 4.70 -4.85 18.29
C ASP A 45 5.78 -5.12 17.23
N LEU A 46 5.69 -4.44 16.09
CA LEU A 46 6.65 -4.53 15.01
C LEU A 46 7.60 -3.34 15.01
N VAL A 47 8.88 -3.60 14.81
CA VAL A 47 9.91 -2.56 14.69
C VAL A 47 10.68 -2.75 13.38
N TRP A 48 11.14 -1.63 12.83
CA TRP A 48 11.94 -1.65 11.61
C TRP A 48 13.24 -2.40 11.86
N GLN A 49 13.51 -3.42 11.04
CA GLN A 49 14.73 -4.24 11.10
C GLN A 49 15.23 -4.48 9.67
N PRO A 50 15.96 -3.52 9.08
CA PRO A 50 16.52 -3.68 7.75
C PRO A 50 17.63 -4.73 7.76
N ARG A 51 17.86 -5.37 6.61
CA ARG A 51 19.11 -6.10 6.37
C ARG A 51 20.27 -5.10 6.33
N PRO A 52 21.41 -5.38 6.98
CA PRO A 52 22.55 -4.48 6.95
C PRO A 52 23.03 -4.22 5.53
N PHE A 53 23.50 -3.00 5.28
CA PHE A 53 24.18 -2.66 4.03
C PHE A 53 25.46 -3.48 3.89
N VAL A 54 25.67 -4.08 2.72
CA VAL A 54 26.89 -4.79 2.35
C VAL A 54 27.37 -4.25 1.01
N TYR A 55 28.63 -3.80 0.96
CA TYR A 55 29.27 -3.42 -0.29
C TYR A 55 29.61 -4.67 -1.11
N GLU A 56 29.05 -4.77 -2.31
CA GLU A 56 29.31 -5.85 -3.26
C GLU A 56 29.92 -5.30 -4.56
N ALA A 57 31.19 -5.63 -4.80
CA ALA A 57 31.89 -5.24 -6.01
C ALA A 57 31.62 -6.21 -7.16
N GLY A 58 31.36 -5.67 -8.36
CA GLY A 58 31.34 -6.41 -9.61
C GLY A 58 32.76 -6.67 -10.15
N SER A 59 32.83 -7.29 -11.33
CA SER A 59 34.11 -7.59 -12.00
C SER A 59 34.89 -6.34 -12.41
N THR A 60 34.18 -5.24 -12.67
CA THR A 60 34.74 -3.95 -13.02
C THR A 60 34.27 -2.92 -11.99
N VAL A 61 35.20 -2.19 -11.39
CA VAL A 61 34.92 -1.17 -10.38
C VAL A 61 35.44 0.18 -10.85
N ARG A 62 34.65 1.24 -10.66
CA ARG A 62 35.00 2.63 -10.96
C ARG A 62 34.70 3.52 -9.77
N TYR A 63 35.69 4.31 -9.38
CA TYR A 63 35.61 5.18 -8.21
C TYR A 63 35.34 6.62 -8.64
N ILE A 64 34.40 7.27 -7.95
CA ILE A 64 33.92 8.62 -8.25
C ILE A 64 34.11 9.48 -7.00
N ASP A 65 34.84 10.58 -7.16
CA ASP A 65 35.10 11.60 -6.14
C ASP A 65 34.96 12.97 -6.79
N TYR A 66 33.82 13.64 -6.57
CA TYR A 66 33.56 14.94 -7.20
C TYR A 66 34.53 16.04 -6.74
N GLU A 67 35.05 15.94 -5.52
CA GLU A 67 35.93 16.96 -4.93
C GLU A 67 37.38 16.75 -5.34
N GLY A 68 37.85 15.51 -5.31
CA GLY A 68 39.26 15.15 -5.55
C GLY A 68 39.57 14.49 -6.90
N GLY A 69 38.56 14.10 -7.66
CA GLY A 69 38.71 13.33 -8.90
C GLY A 69 38.98 14.17 -10.14
N ASN A 70 39.31 13.48 -11.23
CA ASN A 70 39.45 14.04 -12.57
C ASN A 70 38.96 13.03 -13.61
N ASP A 71 38.13 13.47 -14.55
CA ASP A 71 37.53 12.58 -15.55
C ASP A 71 38.52 11.99 -16.56
N SER A 72 39.74 12.53 -16.64
CA SER A 72 40.84 11.94 -17.42
C SER A 72 41.58 10.84 -16.67
N ASN A 73 41.26 10.58 -15.40
CA ASN A 73 41.87 9.51 -14.62
C ASN A 73 41.41 8.12 -15.09
N ALA A 74 42.03 7.07 -14.55
CA ALA A 74 41.68 5.69 -14.83
C ALA A 74 40.37 5.22 -14.16
N GLY A 75 39.85 5.97 -13.19
CA GLY A 75 38.66 5.60 -12.41
C GLY A 75 38.96 4.55 -11.33
N THR A 76 40.21 4.45 -10.87
CA THR A 76 40.63 3.58 -9.76
C THR A 76 40.48 4.31 -8.43
N MET A 77 40.56 3.61 -7.29
CA MET A 77 40.45 4.23 -5.97
C MET A 77 41.51 5.34 -5.75
N ASP A 78 42.75 5.14 -6.23
CA ASP A 78 43.85 6.12 -6.12
C ASP A 78 43.77 7.25 -7.17
N ALA A 79 43.03 7.03 -8.27
CA ALA A 79 42.85 7.99 -9.34
C ALA A 79 41.38 7.99 -9.80
N PRO A 80 40.47 8.51 -8.95
CA PRO A 80 39.03 8.45 -9.19
C PRO A 80 38.62 9.44 -10.28
N TRP A 81 37.48 9.15 -10.92
CA TRP A 81 36.81 10.11 -11.78
C TRP A 81 36.14 11.21 -10.97
N LYS A 82 35.91 12.36 -11.60
CA LYS A 82 35.15 13.44 -10.97
C LYS A 82 33.66 13.20 -11.09
N HIS A 83 33.21 12.74 -12.26
CA HIS A 83 31.81 12.51 -12.56
C HIS A 83 31.55 11.04 -12.92
N HIS A 84 30.30 10.63 -12.68
CA HIS A 84 29.76 9.39 -13.23
C HIS A 84 29.58 9.52 -14.75
N PRO A 85 29.75 8.47 -15.57
CA PRO A 85 29.51 8.54 -17.03
C PRO A 85 28.13 9.10 -17.44
N TRP A 86 27.08 8.76 -16.69
CA TRP A 86 25.71 9.31 -16.86
C TRP A 86 25.51 10.79 -16.47
N ASP A 87 26.54 11.47 -15.94
CA ASP A 87 26.50 12.90 -15.67
C ASP A 87 26.79 13.68 -16.96
N ALA A 88 25.93 14.65 -17.31
CA ALA A 88 26.12 15.47 -18.49
C ALA A 88 27.43 16.29 -18.50
N SER A 89 28.06 16.47 -17.34
CA SER A 89 29.32 17.18 -17.16
C SER A 89 30.55 16.25 -17.23
N ALA A 90 30.35 14.94 -17.35
CA ALA A 90 31.45 14.00 -17.48
C ALA A 90 32.26 14.29 -18.75
N ALA A 91 33.58 14.14 -18.65
CA ALA A 91 34.51 14.28 -19.78
C ALA A 91 35.48 13.08 -19.87
N GLY A 92 36.46 13.17 -20.79
CA GLY A 92 37.62 12.26 -20.81
C GLY A 92 37.27 10.77 -20.78
N ASN A 93 37.96 10.03 -19.91
CA ASN A 93 37.79 8.58 -19.75
C ASN A 93 36.45 8.24 -19.06
N ALA A 94 35.96 9.11 -18.17
CA ALA A 94 34.67 8.90 -17.50
C ALA A 94 33.52 8.91 -18.51
N ALA A 95 33.41 9.94 -19.35
CA ALA A 95 32.36 10.04 -20.37
C ALA A 95 32.48 8.98 -21.47
N ALA A 96 33.69 8.49 -21.75
CA ALA A 96 33.91 7.46 -22.76
C ALA A 96 33.58 6.04 -22.27
N PHE A 97 33.37 5.84 -20.96
CA PHE A 97 33.10 4.54 -20.39
C PHE A 97 31.60 4.22 -20.44
N SER A 98 31.28 2.98 -20.81
CA SER A 98 29.91 2.44 -20.82
C SER A 98 29.95 0.95 -20.49
N GLY A 99 28.84 0.43 -19.99
CA GLY A 99 28.62 -0.98 -19.73
C GLY A 99 28.60 -1.33 -18.24
N PRO A 100 28.38 -2.62 -17.92
CA PRO A 100 28.25 -3.08 -16.55
C PRO A 100 29.51 -2.83 -15.70
N ALA A 101 29.35 -2.02 -14.65
CA ALA A 101 30.38 -1.77 -13.64
C ALA A 101 29.75 -1.48 -12.28
N THR A 102 30.54 -1.62 -11.22
CA THR A 102 30.25 -1.05 -9.91
C THR A 102 30.86 0.33 -9.83
N TYR A 103 30.01 1.34 -9.77
CA TYR A 103 30.37 2.73 -9.56
C TYR A 103 30.29 3.04 -8.06
N VAL A 104 31.45 3.29 -7.46
CA VAL A 104 31.61 3.57 -6.04
C VAL A 104 31.71 5.09 -5.86
N PHE A 105 30.72 5.66 -5.20
CA PHE A 105 30.70 7.07 -4.79
C PHE A 105 31.41 7.20 -3.44
N LYS A 106 32.40 8.09 -3.35
CA LYS A 106 33.13 8.36 -2.11
C LYS A 106 32.19 8.89 -1.03
N ARG A 107 32.30 8.33 0.18
CA ARG A 107 31.54 8.78 1.36
C ARG A 107 32.08 10.12 1.86
N GLY A 108 31.17 10.99 2.30
CA GLY A 108 31.47 12.34 2.77
C GLY A 108 31.44 13.40 1.67
N VAL A 109 31.19 13.00 0.42
CA VAL A 109 31.14 13.88 -0.75
C VAL A 109 29.70 14.12 -1.18
N VAL A 110 29.42 15.35 -1.62
CA VAL A 110 28.15 15.76 -2.23
C VAL A 110 28.28 15.79 -3.75
N TYR A 111 27.46 15.00 -4.42
CA TYR A 111 27.31 14.94 -5.87
C TYR A 111 26.04 15.71 -6.27
N ARG A 112 26.14 16.61 -7.24
CA ARG A 112 25.03 17.49 -7.63
C ARG A 112 24.64 17.29 -9.08
N GLY A 113 23.34 17.28 -9.34
CA GLY A 113 22.78 17.22 -10.69
C GLY A 113 21.87 16.04 -10.93
N THR A 114 21.79 15.62 -12.19
CA THR A 114 20.95 14.52 -12.65
C THR A 114 21.81 13.54 -13.46
N LEU A 115 21.76 12.27 -13.08
CA LEU A 115 22.29 11.16 -13.85
C LEU A 115 21.22 10.67 -14.82
N THR A 116 21.59 10.56 -16.11
CA THR A 116 20.71 10.07 -17.17
C THR A 116 21.28 8.78 -17.76
N PRO A 117 20.84 7.60 -17.30
CA PRO A 117 21.33 6.33 -17.82
C PRO A 117 21.07 6.20 -19.33
N ASP A 118 22.11 5.83 -20.07
CA ASP A 118 22.07 5.56 -21.52
C ASP A 118 22.50 4.13 -21.88
N ASP A 119 22.83 3.31 -20.87
CA ASP A 119 23.16 1.89 -20.98
C ASP A 119 22.41 1.06 -19.92
N THR A 120 22.67 -0.26 -19.91
CA THR A 120 21.97 -1.21 -19.04
C THR A 120 22.92 -2.31 -18.61
N GLY A 121 22.66 -2.92 -17.46
CA GLY A 121 23.42 -4.10 -17.00
C GLY A 121 23.04 -5.38 -17.78
N ALA A 122 23.54 -6.52 -17.31
CA ALA A 122 23.18 -7.84 -17.80
C ALA A 122 22.89 -8.82 -16.65
N ALA A 123 22.21 -9.93 -16.93
CA ALA A 123 21.95 -10.98 -15.94
C ALA A 123 23.26 -11.48 -15.31
N GLY A 124 23.34 -11.44 -13.98
CA GLY A 124 24.54 -11.79 -13.23
C GLY A 124 25.68 -10.75 -13.27
N ASN A 125 25.53 -9.69 -14.07
CA ASN A 125 26.49 -8.58 -14.17
C ASN A 125 25.72 -7.24 -14.26
N PRO A 126 25.05 -6.81 -13.17
CA PRO A 126 24.30 -5.56 -13.17
C PRO A 126 25.23 -4.35 -13.11
N ILE A 127 24.70 -3.18 -13.52
CA ILE A 127 25.29 -1.89 -13.16
C ILE A 127 24.96 -1.61 -11.70
N ARG A 128 25.96 -1.28 -10.89
CA ARG A 128 25.77 -0.96 -9.47
C ARG A 128 26.19 0.48 -9.19
N LEU A 129 25.30 1.26 -8.59
CA LEU A 129 25.64 2.54 -7.98
C LEU A 129 25.68 2.34 -6.47
N THR A 130 26.85 2.49 -5.86
CA THR A 130 27.03 2.16 -4.45
C THR A 130 28.07 3.02 -3.75
N SER A 131 28.26 2.81 -2.44
CA SER A 131 29.38 3.36 -1.68
C SER A 131 30.17 2.23 -1.01
N ASP A 132 31.47 2.47 -0.80
CA ASP A 132 32.34 1.55 -0.07
C ASP A 132 32.50 2.10 1.36
N PRO A 133 32.08 1.36 2.41
CA PRO A 133 32.23 1.79 3.79
C PRO A 133 33.66 2.14 4.19
N ASP A 134 34.67 1.55 3.53
CA ASP A 134 36.09 1.74 3.79
C ASP A 134 36.71 2.91 2.97
N TRP A 135 35.93 3.56 2.10
CA TRP A 135 36.39 4.68 1.27
C TRP A 135 35.62 5.99 1.53
N GLY A 136 36.27 6.88 2.28
CA GLY A 136 35.67 8.12 2.79
C GLY A 136 34.94 7.91 4.12
N SER A 137 34.22 8.93 4.59
CA SER A 137 33.49 8.87 5.87
C SER A 137 32.17 9.63 5.79
N GLY A 138 31.11 9.11 6.40
CA GLY A 138 29.77 9.72 6.34
C GLY A 138 28.90 9.14 5.23
N GLU A 139 28.06 9.93 4.57
CA GLU A 139 27.18 9.48 3.50
C GLU A 139 27.74 9.84 2.13
N ALA A 140 27.50 9.03 1.09
CA ALA A 140 27.65 9.45 -0.29
C ALA A 140 26.34 10.10 -0.75
N MET A 141 26.35 11.42 -0.96
CA MET A 141 25.12 12.23 -1.02
C MET A 141 24.84 12.75 -2.43
N LEU A 142 23.70 12.37 -3.02
CA LEU A 142 23.21 12.88 -4.30
C LEU A 142 22.17 13.97 -4.04
N TYR A 143 22.60 15.23 -4.20
CA TYR A 143 21.77 16.41 -3.99
C TYR A 143 21.25 16.95 -5.32
N ALA A 144 19.95 17.25 -5.36
CA ALA A 144 19.33 17.92 -6.50
C ALA A 144 19.16 19.44 -6.30
N SER A 145 19.85 20.00 -5.32
CA SER A 145 19.91 21.43 -5.00
C SER A 145 21.27 22.05 -5.32
N GLU A 146 21.32 23.38 -5.24
CA GLU A 146 22.55 24.17 -5.20
C GLU A 146 22.74 24.76 -3.79
N ALA A 147 23.98 24.72 -3.28
CA ALA A 147 24.34 25.37 -2.03
C ALA A 147 24.65 26.86 -2.27
N ILE A 148 24.07 27.72 -1.43
CA ILE A 148 24.27 29.16 -1.44
C ILE A 148 24.83 29.54 -0.07
N THR A 149 26.10 29.94 -0.03
CA THR A 149 26.82 30.27 1.21
C THR A 149 27.19 31.74 1.36
N SER A 150 27.07 32.52 0.28
CA SER A 150 27.46 33.92 0.22
C SER A 150 26.77 34.63 -0.94
N GLY A 151 26.88 35.96 -0.99
CA GLY A 151 26.30 36.78 -2.06
C GLY A 151 24.87 37.21 -1.80
N TRP A 152 24.40 37.04 -0.56
CA TRP A 152 23.11 37.54 -0.13
C TRP A 152 23.17 39.03 0.13
N GLU A 153 22.21 39.75 -0.44
CA GLU A 153 22.03 41.19 -0.24
C GLU A 153 20.83 41.46 0.65
N ARG A 154 20.94 42.48 1.50
CA ARG A 154 19.84 42.87 2.39
C ARG A 154 18.82 43.71 1.62
N GLY A 155 17.55 43.33 1.71
CA GLY A 155 16.45 44.04 1.08
C GLY A 155 15.34 43.09 0.62
N GLY A 156 14.09 43.51 0.76
CA GLY A 156 12.92 42.77 0.31
C GLY A 156 12.30 43.35 -0.97
N HIS A 157 11.38 42.60 -1.56
CA HIS A 157 10.49 43.13 -2.60
C HIS A 157 9.65 44.29 -2.03
N GLN A 158 9.26 45.26 -2.87
CA GLN A 158 8.52 46.46 -2.43
C GLN A 158 7.17 46.18 -1.74
N LEU A 159 6.61 44.98 -1.98
CA LEU A 159 5.36 44.53 -1.38
C LEU A 159 5.56 43.74 -0.07
N MET A 160 6.79 43.36 0.27
CA MET A 160 7.07 42.62 1.50
C MET A 160 6.97 43.54 2.72
N PRO A 161 6.32 43.10 3.80
CA PRO A 161 6.48 43.75 5.09
C PRO A 161 7.93 43.58 5.58
N ASN A 162 8.42 44.53 6.38
CA ASN A 162 9.75 44.44 6.99
C ASN A 162 10.89 44.11 6.00
N SER A 163 10.89 44.75 4.83
CA SER A 163 11.87 44.49 3.77
C SER A 163 13.33 44.66 4.21
N ASN A 164 13.58 45.38 5.30
CA ASN A 164 14.89 45.50 5.93
C ASN A 164 15.35 44.22 6.67
N MET A 165 14.46 43.28 6.99
CA MET A 165 14.78 41.99 7.62
C MET A 165 14.93 40.84 6.61
N VAL A 166 14.63 41.11 5.34
CA VAL A 166 14.69 40.12 4.26
C VAL A 166 16.06 40.17 3.58
N TRP A 167 16.54 39.01 3.15
CA TRP A 167 17.72 38.85 2.32
C TRP A 167 17.35 38.27 0.96
N HIS A 168 18.08 38.63 -0.09
CA HIS A 168 17.84 38.10 -1.42
C HIS A 168 19.11 37.76 -2.21
N ILE A 169 18.92 36.93 -3.23
CA ILE A 169 19.93 36.58 -4.22
C ILE A 169 19.27 36.21 -5.55
N ASP A 170 19.93 36.51 -6.67
CA ASP A 170 19.47 36.13 -8.01
C ASP A 170 19.99 34.73 -8.38
N LEU A 171 19.09 33.89 -8.88
CA LEU A 171 19.37 32.50 -9.27
C LEU A 171 19.00 32.26 -10.75
N PRO A 172 19.78 31.46 -11.49
CA PRO A 172 19.46 31.10 -12.88
C PRO A 172 18.41 29.98 -13.01
N PHE A 173 17.90 29.47 -11.89
CA PHE A 173 16.89 28.41 -11.80
C PHE A 173 15.80 28.78 -10.78
N ALA A 174 14.69 28.04 -10.77
CA ALA A 174 13.51 28.36 -9.95
C ALA A 174 13.24 27.30 -8.85
N PRO A 175 13.70 27.53 -7.60
CA PRO A 175 13.43 26.62 -6.49
C PRO A 175 11.99 26.71 -6.02
N ARG A 176 11.32 25.56 -5.88
CA ARG A 176 10.08 25.44 -5.09
C ARG A 176 10.31 25.01 -3.65
N ARG A 177 11.56 24.78 -3.28
CA ARG A 177 11.96 24.35 -1.94
C ARG A 177 13.33 24.91 -1.59
N VAL A 178 13.46 25.31 -0.33
CA VAL A 178 14.69 25.88 0.22
C VAL A 178 14.87 25.36 1.65
N TRP A 179 16.11 25.04 2.01
CA TRP A 179 16.48 24.55 3.33
C TRP A 179 17.67 25.33 3.89
N LEU A 180 17.68 25.49 5.21
CA LEU A 180 18.87 25.83 5.97
C LEU A 180 19.52 24.53 6.46
N VAL A 181 20.80 24.36 6.18
CA VAL A 181 21.57 23.16 6.53
C VAL A 181 22.69 23.53 7.48
N GLU A 182 22.74 22.86 8.64
CA GLU A 182 23.72 23.10 9.69
C GLU A 182 24.21 21.74 10.24
N GLY A 183 25.30 21.23 9.67
CA GLY A 183 25.78 19.87 9.97
C GLY A 183 24.75 18.82 9.54
N ALA A 184 24.27 18.02 10.49
CA ALA A 184 23.20 17.04 10.26
C ALA A 184 21.78 17.63 10.38
N SER A 185 21.65 18.89 10.83
CA SER A 185 20.35 19.56 10.95
C SER A 185 19.92 20.10 9.59
N ILE A 186 18.72 19.72 9.16
CA ILE A 186 18.10 20.20 7.93
C ILE A 186 16.75 20.83 8.30
N GLN A 187 16.65 22.14 8.14
CA GLN A 187 15.44 22.89 8.40
C GLN A 187 14.84 23.40 7.10
N ARG A 188 13.63 22.94 6.76
CA ARG A 188 12.90 23.44 5.60
C ARG A 188 12.31 24.82 5.88
N LEU A 189 12.59 25.78 4.99
CA LEU A 189 11.89 27.06 4.97
C LEU A 189 10.49 26.88 4.37
N ALA A 190 9.51 27.51 4.99
CA ALA A 190 8.15 27.59 4.50
C ALA A 190 8.09 28.43 3.21
N LEU A 191 7.36 27.98 2.18
CA LEU A 191 6.93 28.93 1.15
C LEU A 191 6.02 29.96 1.82
N ALA A 192 6.32 31.24 1.60
CA ALA A 192 5.65 32.39 2.20
C ALA A 192 4.13 32.23 2.11
N ARG A 193 3.46 32.23 3.26
CA ARG A 193 2.04 31.88 3.37
C ARG A 193 1.30 32.67 4.44
N THR A 194 -0.02 32.68 4.35
CA THR A 194 -0.87 33.18 5.42
C THR A 194 -2.11 32.29 5.61
N PRO A 195 -2.45 31.91 6.86
CA PRO A 195 -1.70 32.24 8.08
C PRO A 195 -0.38 31.46 8.13
N ASN A 196 0.55 31.92 8.98
CA ASN A 196 1.78 31.22 9.34
C ASN A 196 1.49 30.00 10.23
N TRP A 197 0.73 29.05 9.68
CA TRP A 197 0.26 27.87 10.39
C TRP A 197 1.41 26.93 10.74
N ALA A 198 1.21 26.18 11.83
CA ALA A 198 2.12 25.15 12.33
C ALA A 198 1.33 23.90 12.73
N GLU A 199 1.96 22.72 12.67
CA GLU A 199 1.38 21.45 13.11
C GLU A 199 1.32 21.37 14.66
N SER A 200 0.46 22.18 15.28
CA SER A 200 0.31 22.23 16.74
C SER A 200 -0.45 21.04 17.33
N ASN A 201 -1.21 20.33 16.50
CA ASN A 201 -1.93 19.12 16.88
C ASN A 201 -1.51 17.95 15.95
N PRO A 202 -0.90 16.88 16.47
CA PRO A 202 -0.43 15.76 15.66
C PRO A 202 -1.56 14.92 15.05
N ASP A 203 -2.75 14.91 15.66
CA ASP A 203 -3.92 14.16 15.18
C ASP A 203 -4.89 15.01 14.33
N ASP A 204 -4.63 16.33 14.23
CA ASP A 204 -5.28 17.27 13.33
C ASP A 204 -4.29 18.33 12.83
N VAL A 205 -3.47 17.95 11.84
CA VAL A 205 -2.39 18.79 11.30
C VAL A 205 -2.86 20.07 10.60
N LYS A 206 -4.17 20.20 10.37
CA LYS A 206 -4.83 21.36 9.73
C LYS A 206 -5.61 22.22 10.73
N SER A 207 -5.44 22.00 12.04
CA SER A 207 -6.25 22.63 13.09
C SER A 207 -6.16 24.17 13.12
N THR A 208 -5.03 24.74 12.69
CA THR A 208 -4.79 26.20 12.67
C THR A 208 -5.01 26.83 11.29
N TRP A 209 -5.54 26.09 10.32
CA TRP A 209 -5.92 26.65 9.02
C TRP A 209 -7.21 27.49 9.15
N TRP A 210 -7.40 28.44 8.23
CA TRP A 210 -8.66 29.18 8.14
C TRP A 210 -9.80 28.28 7.64
N LYS A 211 -11.04 28.75 7.77
CA LYS A 211 -12.25 27.98 7.42
C LYS A 211 -13.15 28.82 6.55
N TRP A 212 -13.64 28.24 5.44
CA TRP A 212 -14.62 28.91 4.60
C TRP A 212 -15.91 29.18 5.36
N GLN A 213 -16.37 30.43 5.37
CA GLN A 213 -17.69 30.79 5.88
C GLN A 213 -18.80 30.39 4.89
N SER A 214 -18.52 30.46 3.59
CA SER A 214 -19.34 29.91 2.51
C SER A 214 -18.50 29.63 1.27
N VAL A 215 -18.95 28.70 0.44
CA VAL A 215 -18.39 28.44 -0.90
C VAL A 215 -19.56 28.29 -1.86
N ASN A 216 -19.52 29.01 -2.97
CA ASN A 216 -20.53 28.94 -4.03
C ASN A 216 -19.86 28.70 -5.39
N THR A 217 -20.57 28.05 -6.30
CA THR A 217 -20.17 28.00 -7.71
C THR A 217 -20.78 29.19 -8.44
N VAL A 218 -19.94 29.94 -9.15
CA VAL A 218 -20.32 31.15 -9.90
C VAL A 218 -19.71 31.12 -11.30
N THR A 219 -20.21 31.97 -12.19
CA THR A 219 -19.58 32.20 -13.50
C THR A 219 -18.58 33.35 -13.38
N TRP A 220 -17.30 33.09 -13.65
CA TRP A 220 -16.24 34.09 -13.72
C TRP A 220 -15.48 33.95 -15.04
N GLY A 221 -15.38 35.03 -15.82
CA GLY A 221 -14.75 34.99 -17.14
C GLY A 221 -15.37 33.96 -18.09
N GLY A 222 -16.69 33.73 -18.00
CA GLY A 222 -17.43 32.77 -18.83
C GLY A 222 -17.23 31.29 -18.45
N GLN A 223 -16.61 30.99 -17.30
CA GLN A 223 -16.34 29.62 -16.85
C GLN A 223 -16.87 29.39 -15.43
N SER A 224 -17.27 28.14 -15.13
CA SER A 224 -17.65 27.71 -13.78
C SER A 224 -16.45 27.81 -12.83
N THR A 225 -16.61 28.52 -11.72
CA THR A 225 -15.53 28.89 -10.79
C THR A 225 -16.06 28.84 -9.35
N PHE A 226 -15.23 28.46 -8.40
CA PHE A 226 -15.59 28.55 -6.98
C PHE A 226 -15.37 29.96 -6.46
N LYS A 227 -16.30 30.43 -5.62
CA LYS A 227 -16.23 31.67 -4.85
C LYS A 227 -16.28 31.31 -3.36
N GLY A 228 -15.13 31.36 -2.70
CA GLY A 228 -15.00 31.11 -1.26
C GLY A 228 -14.96 32.42 -0.48
N THR A 229 -15.74 32.50 0.59
CA THR A 229 -15.87 33.69 1.45
C THR A 229 -15.30 33.44 2.84
N ASP A 230 -14.50 34.38 3.32
CA ASP A 230 -14.08 34.47 4.72
C ASP A 230 -13.89 35.95 5.09
N SER A 231 -14.92 36.56 5.67
CA SER A 231 -14.92 37.97 6.06
C SER A 231 -13.99 38.32 7.21
N LEU A 232 -13.52 37.31 7.97
CA LEU A 232 -12.62 37.53 9.10
C LEU A 232 -11.17 37.68 8.63
N HIS A 233 -10.74 36.82 7.70
CA HIS A 233 -9.34 36.74 7.30
C HIS A 233 -9.06 37.41 5.95
N LEU A 234 -10.03 37.43 5.02
CA LEU A 234 -9.84 38.01 3.68
C LEU A 234 -10.06 39.54 3.68
N THR A 235 -9.29 40.28 4.48
CA THR A 235 -9.49 41.71 4.75
C THR A 235 -8.60 42.66 3.94
N GLN A 236 -7.49 42.15 3.39
CA GLN A 236 -6.53 42.90 2.58
C GLN A 236 -7.04 43.34 1.18
N PRO A 237 -6.35 44.25 0.48
CA PRO A 237 -6.68 44.64 -0.89
C PRO A 237 -6.56 43.50 -1.90
N ALA A 238 -7.19 43.63 -3.07
CA ALA A 238 -7.22 42.58 -4.11
C ALA A 238 -5.83 42.08 -4.56
N ALA A 239 -4.84 42.96 -4.62
CA ALA A 239 -3.46 42.62 -4.98
C ALA A 239 -2.75 41.71 -3.97
N TYR A 240 -3.29 41.60 -2.74
CA TYR A 240 -2.79 40.68 -1.73
C TYR A 240 -3.19 39.23 -2.01
N TYR A 241 -4.26 38.98 -2.78
CA TYR A 241 -4.77 37.63 -3.06
C TYR A 241 -4.65 37.21 -4.52
N SER A 242 -4.72 38.15 -5.45
CA SER A 242 -4.73 37.84 -6.88
C SER A 242 -3.43 37.15 -7.28
N ASN A 243 -3.52 36.02 -8.01
CA ASN A 243 -2.43 35.11 -8.39
C ASN A 243 -1.78 34.29 -7.26
N ALA A 244 -2.19 34.46 -6.00
CA ALA A 244 -1.78 33.56 -4.92
C ALA A 244 -2.20 32.12 -5.22
N ILE A 245 -1.60 31.17 -4.50
CA ILE A 245 -2.04 29.77 -4.47
C ILE A 245 -2.90 29.57 -3.24
N VAL A 246 -4.15 29.15 -3.42
CA VAL A 246 -5.00 28.66 -2.33
C VAL A 246 -4.85 27.16 -2.21
N TRP A 247 -4.60 26.70 -0.99
CA TRP A 247 -4.71 25.29 -0.61
C TRP A 247 -6.01 25.09 0.15
N THR A 248 -6.88 24.21 -0.32
CA THR A 248 -8.19 23.98 0.33
C THR A 248 -8.56 22.50 0.31
N GLU A 249 -9.26 22.07 1.36
CA GLU A 249 -9.95 20.77 1.40
C GLU A 249 -11.08 20.71 0.36
N PHE A 250 -11.60 19.51 0.08
CA PHE A 250 -12.86 19.32 -0.64
C PHE A 250 -13.78 18.31 0.07
N PHE A 251 -15.04 18.25 -0.35
CA PHE A 251 -16.12 17.46 0.25
C PHE A 251 -16.99 16.84 -0.87
N PRO A 252 -17.67 15.69 -0.66
CA PRO A 252 -17.89 14.92 0.56
C PRO A 252 -16.77 13.95 0.95
N VAL A 253 -15.99 13.43 0.01
CA VAL A 253 -15.05 12.33 0.29
C VAL A 253 -13.67 12.59 -0.30
N MET A 254 -12.69 11.73 0.00
CA MET A 254 -11.27 11.84 -0.34
C MET A 254 -10.56 13.00 0.39
N GLY A 255 -11.11 14.22 0.32
CA GLY A 255 -10.84 15.35 1.22
C GLY A 255 -9.40 15.86 1.31
N SER A 256 -8.49 15.37 0.47
CA SER A 256 -7.09 15.81 0.43
C SER A 256 -7.01 17.28 0.01
N PRO A 257 -6.21 18.12 0.68
CA PRO A 257 -5.99 19.48 0.23
C PRO A 257 -5.38 19.52 -1.17
N TYR A 258 -5.81 20.47 -2.00
CA TYR A 258 -5.26 20.70 -3.34
C TYR A 258 -4.87 22.18 -3.51
N ALA A 259 -3.88 22.43 -4.37
CA ALA A 259 -3.46 23.78 -4.75
C ALA A 259 -4.27 24.31 -5.94
N ALA A 260 -4.72 25.56 -5.89
CA ALA A 260 -5.35 26.24 -7.02
C ALA A 260 -4.94 27.71 -7.11
N ARG A 261 -4.92 28.26 -8.32
CA ARG A 261 -4.59 29.67 -8.56
C ARG A 261 -5.80 30.55 -8.24
N VAL A 262 -5.58 31.61 -7.45
CA VAL A 262 -6.57 32.64 -7.20
C VAL A 262 -6.70 33.55 -8.42
N LEU A 263 -7.89 33.59 -9.01
CA LEU A 263 -8.24 34.34 -10.21
C LEU A 263 -8.64 35.79 -9.93
N GLY A 264 -9.06 36.09 -8.70
CA GLY A 264 -9.51 37.43 -8.33
C GLY A 264 -10.03 37.50 -6.90
N PHE A 265 -10.39 38.71 -6.48
CA PHE A 265 -10.93 39.02 -5.15
C PHE A 265 -12.13 39.97 -5.25
N ASP A 266 -13.19 39.65 -4.50
CA ASP A 266 -14.37 40.49 -4.31
C ASP A 266 -14.30 41.13 -2.93
N SER A 267 -13.99 42.43 -2.88
CA SER A 267 -13.84 43.18 -1.62
C SER A 267 -15.17 43.43 -0.90
N GLY A 268 -16.30 43.37 -1.62
CA GLY A 268 -17.63 43.57 -1.07
C GLY A 268 -18.08 42.35 -0.27
N THR A 269 -17.87 41.15 -0.80
CA THR A 269 -18.20 39.89 -0.11
C THR A 269 -17.04 39.27 0.65
N LYS A 270 -15.82 39.82 0.55
CA LYS A 270 -14.57 39.25 1.13
C LYS A 270 -14.34 37.82 0.64
N SER A 271 -14.32 37.66 -0.68
CA SER A 271 -14.24 36.36 -1.32
C SER A 271 -13.13 36.28 -2.37
N ILE A 272 -12.52 35.11 -2.52
CA ILE A 272 -11.60 34.82 -3.62
C ILE A 272 -12.22 33.82 -4.60
N PHE A 273 -11.72 33.85 -5.83
CA PHE A 273 -12.20 32.98 -6.92
C PHE A 273 -11.09 32.04 -7.38
N TRP A 274 -11.38 30.77 -7.61
CA TRP A 274 -10.43 29.80 -8.16
C TRP A 274 -11.16 28.68 -8.91
N ARG A 275 -10.39 27.91 -9.70
CA ARG A 275 -10.89 26.71 -10.38
C ARG A 275 -10.35 25.47 -9.71
N HIS A 276 -11.12 24.39 -9.76
CA HIS A 276 -10.66 23.07 -9.42
C HIS A 276 -10.60 22.21 -10.68
N PRO A 277 -9.61 21.30 -10.81
CA PRO A 277 -9.54 20.32 -11.89
C PRO A 277 -10.66 19.27 -11.92
N PHE A 278 -11.33 18.99 -10.79
CA PHE A 278 -12.34 17.92 -10.67
C PHE A 278 -13.73 18.46 -10.32
N GLY A 279 -14.78 17.65 -10.52
CA GLY A 279 -16.17 18.08 -10.31
C GLY A 279 -16.60 18.35 -8.85
N TRP A 280 -15.83 17.86 -7.86
CA TRP A 280 -16.07 18.11 -6.43
C TRP A 280 -15.25 19.31 -5.93
N GLY A 281 -15.68 19.98 -4.87
CA GLY A 281 -14.99 21.16 -4.35
C GLY A 281 -15.21 21.36 -2.85
N PRO A 282 -14.61 22.41 -2.25
CA PRO A 282 -14.87 22.76 -0.87
C PRO A 282 -16.32 23.19 -0.67
N VAL A 283 -16.72 23.07 0.59
CA VAL A 283 -18.01 23.52 1.13
C VAL A 283 -17.76 24.42 2.34
N GLN A 284 -18.83 24.97 2.92
CA GLN A 284 -18.72 25.67 4.21
C GLN A 284 -17.96 24.81 5.24
N HIS A 285 -17.12 25.47 6.04
CA HIS A 285 -16.19 24.86 7.00
C HIS A 285 -15.04 24.03 6.42
N SER A 286 -14.95 23.84 5.10
CA SER A 286 -13.70 23.32 4.52
C SER A 286 -12.55 24.28 4.87
N ARG A 287 -11.40 23.71 5.19
CA ARG A 287 -10.23 24.48 5.66
C ARG A 287 -9.33 24.90 4.52
N PHE A 288 -8.67 26.03 4.67
CA PHE A 288 -7.78 26.59 3.66
C PHE A 288 -6.65 27.45 4.25
N PHE A 289 -5.62 27.65 3.44
CA PHE A 289 -4.63 28.72 3.59
C PHE A 289 -4.22 29.23 2.20
N ILE A 290 -3.50 30.35 2.15
CA ILE A 290 -3.00 30.93 0.89
C ILE A 290 -1.49 31.15 0.96
N GLU A 291 -0.79 31.02 -0.17
CA GLU A 291 0.67 31.12 -0.25
C GLU A 291 1.15 31.69 -1.61
N ASP A 292 2.47 31.78 -1.78
CA ASP A 292 3.16 32.13 -3.03
C ASP A 292 3.05 33.61 -3.45
N MET A 293 3.00 34.53 -2.49
CA MET A 293 3.01 35.98 -2.74
C MET A 293 4.08 36.70 -1.92
N PRO A 294 4.68 37.80 -2.43
CA PRO A 294 5.71 38.53 -1.69
C PRO A 294 5.19 39.11 -0.38
N GLN A 295 3.93 39.56 -0.32
CA GLN A 295 3.35 40.12 0.90
C GLN A 295 3.26 39.11 2.06
N TYR A 296 3.36 37.81 1.78
CA TYR A 296 3.24 36.76 2.79
C TYR A 296 4.58 36.40 3.41
N LEU A 297 5.71 36.92 2.89
CA LEU A 297 7.01 36.75 3.52
C LEU A 297 7.09 37.71 4.72
N ASP A 298 6.40 37.36 5.79
CA ASP A 298 6.13 38.25 6.93
C ASP A 298 6.56 37.66 8.28
N ALA A 299 7.00 36.39 8.30
CA ALA A 299 7.55 35.68 9.45
C ALA A 299 8.96 35.11 9.17
N THR A 300 9.66 34.72 10.24
CA THR A 300 10.92 33.97 10.12
C THR A 300 10.65 32.54 9.64
N ASN A 301 11.70 31.88 9.16
CA ASN A 301 11.65 30.54 8.57
C ASN A 301 10.82 30.45 7.28
N GLU A 302 10.82 31.51 6.47
CA GLU A 302 10.08 31.58 5.22
C GLU A 302 10.97 31.96 4.03
N PHE A 303 10.51 31.61 2.81
CA PHE A 303 11.08 32.06 1.56
C PHE A 303 10.00 32.39 0.53
N TRP A 304 10.33 33.24 -0.43
CA TRP A 304 9.53 33.47 -1.63
C TRP A 304 10.45 33.62 -2.85
N PHE A 305 10.00 33.17 -4.02
CA PHE A 305 10.80 33.22 -5.24
C PHE A 305 10.07 34.00 -6.34
N ASP A 306 10.67 35.12 -6.76
CA ASP A 306 10.20 35.96 -7.85
C ASP A 306 10.71 35.43 -9.19
N LYS A 307 9.97 34.51 -9.80
CA LYS A 307 10.41 33.84 -11.03
C LYS A 307 10.37 34.77 -12.23
N THR A 308 11.52 34.91 -12.90
CA THR A 308 11.66 35.58 -14.20
C THR A 308 12.35 34.64 -15.20
N GLY A 309 11.65 34.27 -16.28
CA GLY A 309 12.17 33.27 -17.23
C GLY A 309 12.40 31.91 -16.57
N SER A 310 13.58 31.32 -16.71
CA SER A 310 13.98 30.07 -16.04
C SER A 310 14.49 30.26 -14.61
N GLY A 311 14.90 31.47 -14.26
CA GLY A 311 15.48 31.86 -12.97
C GLY A 311 14.61 32.89 -12.25
N GLY A 312 15.25 33.75 -11.47
CA GLY A 312 14.55 34.76 -10.68
C GLY A 312 15.29 35.14 -9.41
N ARG A 313 14.59 35.85 -8.53
CA ARG A 313 15.15 36.30 -7.26
C ARG A 313 14.57 35.50 -6.11
N LEU A 314 15.45 34.87 -5.34
CA LEU A 314 15.11 34.20 -4.09
C LEU A 314 15.17 35.20 -2.94
N TYR A 315 14.08 35.31 -2.19
CA TYR A 315 13.99 36.08 -0.95
C TYR A 315 13.83 35.13 0.23
N VAL A 316 14.56 35.36 1.32
CA VAL A 316 14.51 34.55 2.53
C VAL A 316 14.43 35.42 3.78
N ARG A 317 13.76 34.88 4.80
CA ARG A 317 13.85 35.34 6.18
C ARG A 317 14.13 34.12 7.06
N LEU A 318 15.39 33.96 7.43
CA LEU A 318 15.85 32.78 8.17
C LEU A 318 15.26 32.72 9.59
N PRO A 319 15.28 31.54 10.25
CA PRO A 319 14.98 31.43 11.67
C PRO A 319 15.78 32.45 12.49
N ASP A 320 15.11 33.08 13.46
CA ASP A 320 15.66 34.14 14.32
C ASP A 320 16.23 35.35 13.57
N ASP A 321 15.75 35.62 12.34
CA ASP A 321 16.21 36.73 11.50
C ASP A 321 17.72 36.73 11.22
N ARG A 322 18.32 35.53 11.22
CA ARG A 322 19.76 35.35 10.99
C ARG A 322 20.19 35.82 9.60
N GLU A 323 21.39 36.37 9.54
CA GLU A 323 22.06 36.67 8.27
C GLU A 323 22.46 35.36 7.55
N PRO A 324 22.12 35.19 6.26
CA PRO A 324 22.41 33.98 5.51
C PRO A 324 23.88 33.86 5.04
N ASN A 325 24.65 34.96 5.00
CA ASN A 325 26.06 34.90 4.59
C ASN A 325 26.88 34.10 5.62
N GLY A 326 27.60 33.08 5.14
CA GLY A 326 28.35 32.14 5.98
C GLY A 326 27.54 30.94 6.48
N LEU A 327 26.22 30.89 6.22
CA LEU A 327 25.37 29.72 6.45
C LEU A 327 25.20 28.92 5.15
N GLN A 328 24.80 27.65 5.22
CA GLN A 328 24.51 26.86 4.02
C GLN A 328 23.00 26.83 3.75
N ILE A 329 22.58 27.49 2.68
CA ILE A 329 21.21 27.46 2.19
C ILE A 329 21.16 26.57 0.95
N GLU A 330 20.38 25.50 0.98
CA GLU A 330 20.18 24.62 -0.18
C GLU A 330 18.91 25.06 -0.91
N ALA A 331 19.02 25.40 -2.20
CA ALA A 331 17.89 25.73 -3.05
C ALA A 331 17.68 24.62 -4.10
N ALA A 332 16.50 23.99 -4.11
CA ALA A 332 16.20 22.88 -5.01
C ALA A 332 16.28 23.32 -6.49
N ARG A 333 16.96 22.54 -7.33
CA ARG A 333 17.15 22.84 -8.75
C ARG A 333 16.58 21.75 -9.65
N HIS A 334 17.00 20.50 -9.43
CA HIS A 334 16.67 19.37 -10.29
C HIS A 334 15.47 18.59 -9.75
N MET A 335 14.60 18.11 -10.64
CA MET A 335 13.42 17.32 -10.24
C MET A 335 13.74 15.86 -9.94
N ASN A 336 14.77 15.30 -10.60
CA ASN A 336 15.19 13.91 -10.46
C ASN A 336 16.72 13.85 -10.35
N GLN A 337 17.26 12.97 -9.50
CA GLN A 337 18.69 12.69 -9.40
C GLN A 337 19.09 11.56 -10.35
N ILE A 338 18.21 10.58 -10.56
CA ILE A 338 18.36 9.51 -11.55
C ILE A 338 17.08 9.47 -12.37
N ASN A 339 17.19 9.63 -13.69
CA ASN A 339 16.04 9.63 -14.58
C ASN A 339 16.31 8.78 -15.82
N SER A 340 15.63 7.64 -15.94
CA SER A 340 15.79 6.72 -17.06
C SER A 340 14.45 6.42 -17.74
N PRO A 341 14.41 6.42 -19.09
CA PRO A 341 13.23 5.99 -19.84
C PRO A 341 13.10 4.47 -20.02
N SER A 342 14.10 3.69 -19.59
CA SER A 342 14.08 2.23 -19.47
C SER A 342 15.45 1.77 -18.96
N ILE A 343 15.50 0.83 -18.01
CA ILE A 343 16.76 0.23 -17.57
C ILE A 343 16.55 -1.18 -17.04
N SER A 344 17.54 -2.06 -17.19
CA SER A 344 17.55 -3.41 -16.62
C SER A 344 18.87 -3.72 -15.92
N TYR A 345 18.82 -4.63 -14.96
CA TYR A 345 19.96 -5.09 -14.18
C TYR A 345 20.68 -3.89 -13.53
N LEU A 346 19.91 -3.11 -12.78
CA LEU A 346 20.37 -1.93 -12.05
C LEU A 346 20.27 -2.20 -10.56
N GLU A 347 21.35 -1.95 -9.85
CA GLU A 347 21.36 -1.91 -8.39
C GLU A 347 21.80 -0.53 -7.91
N ILE A 348 21.04 0.04 -6.98
CA ILE A 348 21.40 1.26 -6.27
C ILE A 348 21.41 0.94 -4.78
N SER A 349 22.55 1.14 -4.12
CA SER A 349 22.68 0.78 -2.71
C SER A 349 23.57 1.67 -1.86
N GLY A 350 23.20 1.92 -0.60
CA GLY A 350 24.06 2.65 0.34
C GLY A 350 24.31 4.11 -0.04
N LEU A 351 23.35 4.76 -0.69
CA LEU A 351 23.42 6.17 -1.12
C LEU A 351 22.33 7.02 -0.45
N SER A 352 22.61 8.30 -0.26
CA SER A 352 21.65 9.28 0.28
C SER A 352 21.18 10.23 -0.81
N PHE A 353 19.87 10.46 -0.93
CA PHE A 353 19.24 11.35 -1.90
C PHE A 353 18.51 12.47 -1.16
N ARG A 354 18.85 13.72 -1.45
CA ARG A 354 18.20 14.89 -0.84
C ARG A 354 17.84 15.97 -1.85
N PHE A 355 16.86 16.80 -1.48
CA PHE A 355 16.62 18.11 -2.07
C PHE A 355 16.27 18.13 -3.56
N ASN A 356 15.58 17.09 -4.06
CA ASN A 356 14.94 17.25 -5.37
C ASN A 356 13.93 18.40 -5.33
N ASN A 357 13.57 18.94 -6.48
CA ASN A 357 12.62 20.06 -6.63
C ASN A 357 11.22 19.53 -6.96
N ALA A 358 10.19 20.32 -6.68
CA ALA A 358 8.83 20.03 -7.16
C ALA A 358 8.62 20.74 -8.51
N PHE A 359 7.61 20.33 -9.27
CA PHE A 359 7.25 21.06 -10.47
C PHE A 359 6.86 22.51 -10.12
N TRP A 360 7.29 23.48 -10.95
CA TRP A 360 7.14 24.89 -10.60
C TRP A 360 5.67 25.34 -10.46
N ASP A 361 4.80 24.88 -11.36
CA ASP A 361 3.38 25.18 -11.25
C ASP A 361 2.67 24.09 -10.42
N LEU A 362 2.50 24.35 -9.13
CA LEU A 362 1.80 23.44 -8.20
C LEU A 362 0.33 23.20 -8.57
N THR A 363 -0.21 23.95 -9.54
CA THR A 363 -1.59 23.77 -10.04
C THR A 363 -1.65 22.96 -11.33
N ALA A 364 -0.50 22.49 -11.84
CA ALA A 364 -0.43 21.73 -13.07
C ALA A 364 -1.02 20.33 -12.88
N MET A 365 -1.85 19.93 -13.85
CA MET A 365 -2.19 18.52 -14.06
C MET A 365 -1.24 17.93 -15.08
N GLN A 366 -0.85 16.66 -14.89
CA GLN A 366 -0.18 15.92 -15.94
C GLN A 366 -1.14 15.74 -17.12
N SER A 367 -1.00 16.55 -18.16
CA SER A 367 -1.79 16.48 -19.40
C SER A 367 -1.01 15.84 -20.56
N LEU A 368 0.32 15.74 -20.44
CA LEU A 368 1.22 15.13 -21.42
C LEU A 368 2.45 14.50 -20.72
N PRO A 369 3.01 13.38 -21.23
CA PRO A 369 4.22 12.74 -20.67
C PRO A 369 5.51 13.59 -20.78
N ALA A 370 5.46 14.76 -21.43
CA ALA A 370 6.62 15.62 -21.68
C ALA A 370 6.94 16.62 -20.55
N GLN A 371 6.09 16.75 -19.54
CA GLN A 371 6.34 17.63 -18.39
C GLN A 371 6.59 16.76 -17.15
N ASP A 372 7.71 17.00 -16.46
CA ASP A 372 8.10 16.35 -15.21
C ASP A 372 7.25 16.82 -14.02
N VAL A 373 5.92 16.90 -14.21
CA VAL A 373 4.95 17.22 -13.15
C VAL A 373 5.01 16.16 -12.06
N LEU A 374 5.08 14.89 -12.45
CA LEU A 374 5.26 13.76 -11.54
C LEU A 374 6.73 13.33 -11.56
N ASN A 375 7.46 13.76 -10.54
CA ASN A 375 8.91 13.56 -10.43
C ASN A 375 9.26 12.72 -9.20
N ALA A 376 10.46 12.15 -9.18
CA ALA A 376 10.99 11.41 -8.04
C ALA A 376 12.52 11.47 -8.03
N ALA A 377 13.15 11.21 -6.88
CA ALA A 377 14.60 11.20 -6.81
C ALA A 377 15.22 10.16 -7.75
N ILE A 378 14.62 8.97 -7.78
CA ILE A 378 14.88 7.92 -8.77
C ILE A 378 13.61 7.73 -9.57
N ARG A 379 13.66 8.02 -10.87
CA ARG A 379 12.56 7.81 -11.80
C ARG A 379 12.98 6.88 -12.93
N VAL A 380 12.25 5.77 -13.05
CA VAL A 380 12.32 4.87 -14.21
C VAL A 380 10.95 4.89 -14.88
N THR A 381 10.88 5.46 -16.07
CA THR A 381 9.73 5.24 -16.95
C THR A 381 10.08 4.08 -17.89
N GLY A 382 9.10 3.42 -18.48
CA GLY A 382 9.33 2.35 -19.44
C GLY A 382 9.42 0.94 -18.87
N GLY A 383 10.07 0.04 -19.62
CA GLY A 383 10.28 -1.35 -19.23
C GLY A 383 11.62 -1.55 -18.52
N GLY A 384 11.75 -2.64 -17.78
CA GLY A 384 12.97 -2.98 -17.07
C GLY A 384 12.86 -4.31 -16.33
N THR A 385 14.00 -4.98 -16.12
CA THR A 385 14.03 -6.14 -15.23
C THR A 385 15.20 -6.08 -14.26
N ASP A 386 15.04 -6.67 -13.07
CA ASP A 386 16.10 -6.78 -12.07
C ASP A 386 16.62 -5.39 -11.65
N ILE A 387 15.69 -4.58 -11.13
CA ILE A 387 15.98 -3.24 -10.60
C ILE A 387 15.87 -3.32 -9.08
N ALA A 388 16.99 -3.08 -8.39
CA ALA A 388 17.07 -3.11 -6.94
C ALA A 388 17.49 -1.74 -6.39
N ILE A 389 16.70 -1.20 -5.45
CA ILE A 389 17.00 0.01 -4.69
C ILE A 389 17.01 -0.38 -3.22
N ARG A 390 18.21 -0.45 -2.62
CA ARG A 390 18.39 -1.02 -1.29
C ARG A 390 19.27 -0.22 -0.34
N ASN A 391 18.94 -0.18 0.95
CA ASN A 391 19.78 0.48 1.95
C ASN A 391 20.09 1.95 1.63
N CYS A 392 19.18 2.65 0.92
CA CYS A 392 19.32 4.06 0.61
C CYS A 392 18.55 4.94 1.60
N THR A 393 18.99 6.19 1.72
CA THR A 393 18.28 7.23 2.46
C THR A 393 17.67 8.22 1.47
N PHE A 394 16.41 8.56 1.63
CA PHE A 394 15.72 9.60 0.87
C PHE A 394 15.08 10.58 1.84
N GLU A 395 15.45 11.85 1.77
CA GLU A 395 14.86 12.83 2.67
C GLU A 395 14.77 14.23 2.09
N HIS A 396 13.79 15.00 2.59
CA HIS A 396 13.60 16.41 2.25
C HIS A 396 13.43 16.63 0.73
N GLY A 397 12.35 16.08 0.16
CA GLY A 397 12.14 15.99 -1.28
C GLY A 397 10.67 15.94 -1.72
N ALA A 398 10.43 15.63 -3.00
CA ALA A 398 9.06 15.45 -3.56
C ALA A 398 8.59 14.01 -3.37
N GLU A 399 9.21 13.11 -4.11
CA GLU A 399 9.02 11.67 -4.06
C GLU A 399 10.39 10.99 -4.18
N ALA A 400 10.57 9.81 -3.57
CA ALA A 400 11.83 9.09 -3.61
C ALA A 400 11.95 8.19 -4.85
N VAL A 401 10.99 7.30 -5.07
CA VAL A 401 11.08 6.28 -6.13
C VAL A 401 9.81 6.25 -6.96
N ARG A 402 9.94 6.40 -8.27
CA ARG A 402 8.83 6.26 -9.21
C ARG A 402 9.22 5.33 -10.35
N ILE A 403 8.54 4.20 -10.46
CA ILE A 403 8.79 3.19 -11.50
C ILE A 403 7.47 2.95 -12.25
N LEU A 404 7.43 3.30 -13.53
CA LEU A 404 6.19 3.27 -14.32
C LEU A 404 6.42 2.50 -15.61
N SER A 405 5.56 1.53 -15.89
CA SER A 405 5.38 1.06 -17.25
C SER A 405 4.56 2.11 -18.01
N ASP A 406 5.20 2.88 -18.90
CA ASP A 406 4.60 4.06 -19.53
C ASP A 406 3.92 3.80 -20.89
N ARG A 407 4.05 2.57 -21.44
CA ARG A 407 3.50 2.18 -22.75
C ARG A 407 3.09 0.71 -22.80
N VAL A 408 2.29 0.42 -23.81
CA VAL A 408 1.95 -0.92 -24.30
C VAL A 408 3.23 -1.76 -24.50
N TYR A 409 3.25 -3.01 -24.04
CA TYR A 409 4.37 -3.98 -24.04
C TYR A 409 5.55 -3.75 -23.07
N ASN A 410 5.65 -2.61 -22.39
CA ASN A 410 6.72 -2.43 -21.41
C ASN A 410 6.51 -3.36 -20.22
N THR A 411 7.48 -4.22 -19.92
CA THR A 411 7.38 -5.09 -18.73
C THR A 411 8.34 -4.61 -17.66
N LEU A 412 7.85 -4.52 -16.43
CA LEU A 412 8.64 -4.44 -15.21
C LEU A 412 8.65 -5.81 -14.54
N ASP A 413 9.84 -6.39 -14.32
CA ASP A 413 9.97 -7.70 -13.68
C ASP A 413 11.13 -7.75 -12.69
N LYS A 414 10.94 -8.38 -11.52
CA LYS A 414 11.93 -8.45 -10.43
C LYS A 414 12.35 -7.05 -9.97
N ILE A 415 11.38 -6.23 -9.60
CA ILE A 415 11.63 -4.93 -8.98
C ILE A 415 11.72 -5.13 -7.48
N ALA A 416 12.77 -4.62 -6.84
CA ALA A 416 12.98 -4.71 -5.40
C ALA A 416 13.30 -3.33 -4.81
N ILE A 417 12.49 -2.86 -3.87
CA ILE A 417 12.72 -1.63 -3.10
C ILE A 417 12.79 -2.04 -1.63
N THR A 418 14.00 -2.20 -1.09
CA THR A 418 14.17 -2.83 0.22
C THR A 418 15.08 -2.08 1.17
N ASP A 419 14.82 -2.18 2.48
CA ASP A 419 15.77 -1.75 3.51
C ASP A 419 16.10 -0.23 3.48
N ASN A 420 15.25 0.59 2.87
CA ASN A 420 15.48 2.03 2.70
C ASN A 420 14.87 2.84 3.87
N SER A 421 15.39 4.05 4.08
CA SER A 421 14.80 5.07 4.96
C SER A 421 14.29 6.25 4.13
N LEU A 422 13.01 6.58 4.22
CA LEU A 422 12.32 7.61 3.45
C LEU A 422 11.60 8.58 4.39
N ALA A 423 11.96 9.86 4.36
CA ALA A 423 11.42 10.84 5.30
C ALA A 423 11.16 12.23 4.69
N GLU A 424 10.15 12.95 5.18
CA GLU A 424 9.91 14.37 4.85
C GLU A 424 9.75 14.61 3.34
N LEU A 425 8.85 13.84 2.71
CA LEU A 425 8.56 13.91 1.27
C LEU A 425 7.17 14.51 1.03
N ASP A 426 7.10 15.52 0.18
CA ASP A 426 5.87 16.28 -0.09
C ASP A 426 4.75 15.44 -0.71
N HIS A 427 5.10 14.57 -1.67
CA HIS A 427 4.14 13.92 -2.56
C HIS A 427 3.88 12.46 -2.13
N ALA A 428 4.92 11.62 -2.19
CA ALA A 428 4.84 10.18 -1.93
C ALA A 428 6.21 9.62 -1.51
N ALA A 429 6.24 8.39 -1.00
CA ALA A 429 7.50 7.67 -0.79
C ALA A 429 7.84 6.90 -2.07
N MET A 430 6.89 6.12 -2.59
CA MET A 430 7.07 5.41 -3.85
C MET A 430 5.78 5.15 -4.62
N THR A 431 5.88 5.20 -5.94
CA THR A 431 4.81 4.86 -6.88
C THR A 431 5.32 3.84 -7.89
N ILE A 432 4.66 2.68 -7.93
CA ILE A 432 4.92 1.61 -8.91
C ILE A 432 3.64 1.39 -9.69
N ASP A 433 3.65 1.70 -10.99
CA ASP A 433 2.44 1.76 -11.80
C ASP A 433 2.57 0.98 -13.11
N GLU A 434 1.47 0.36 -13.52
CA GLU A 434 1.33 -0.25 -14.84
C GLU A 434 0.74 0.75 -15.86
N TYR A 435 0.88 0.46 -17.15
CA TYR A 435 0.22 1.29 -18.17
C TYR A 435 -1.29 1.01 -18.19
N GLY A 436 -2.10 1.97 -17.74
CA GLY A 436 -3.57 1.87 -17.66
C GLY A 436 -4.36 2.00 -18.98
N GLY A 437 -3.71 1.92 -20.15
CA GLY A 437 -4.36 2.14 -21.46
C GLY A 437 -5.03 0.91 -22.08
N THR A 438 -5.05 0.83 -23.41
CA THR A 438 -5.69 -0.26 -24.19
C THR A 438 -4.67 -1.40 -24.44
N PRO A 439 -5.08 -2.69 -24.50
CA PRO A 439 -4.13 -3.79 -24.65
C PRO A 439 -3.26 -3.65 -25.92
N PRO A 440 -2.08 -4.28 -25.95
CA PRO A 440 -1.48 -5.10 -24.88
C PRO A 440 -0.79 -4.32 -23.76
N TYR A 441 -1.04 -4.73 -22.53
CA TYR A 441 -0.63 -3.99 -21.34
C TYR A 441 0.86 -4.14 -21.07
N GLY A 442 1.44 -3.08 -20.52
CA GLY A 442 2.66 -3.27 -19.75
C GLY A 442 2.35 -3.97 -18.44
N ALA A 443 3.22 -4.87 -18.00
CA ALA A 443 2.96 -5.74 -16.84
C ALA A 443 4.02 -5.50 -15.76
N ILE A 444 3.60 -5.45 -14.50
CA ILE A 444 4.49 -5.62 -13.36
C ILE A 444 4.40 -7.08 -12.95
N ARG A 445 5.44 -7.88 -13.22
CA ARG A 445 5.40 -9.34 -12.96
C ARG A 445 5.70 -9.67 -11.50
N LYS A 446 6.89 -9.30 -11.03
CA LYS A 446 7.32 -9.53 -9.66
C LYS A 446 7.82 -8.23 -9.02
N LEU A 447 7.24 -7.90 -7.86
CA LEU A 447 7.55 -6.71 -7.07
C LEU A 447 7.77 -7.06 -5.59
N ASP A 448 8.91 -6.68 -5.04
CA ASP A 448 9.23 -6.84 -3.61
C ASP A 448 9.42 -5.44 -2.98
N ILE A 449 8.58 -5.07 -2.00
CA ILE A 449 8.72 -3.84 -1.19
C ILE A 449 8.91 -4.26 0.26
N LEU A 450 10.17 -4.37 0.68
CA LEU A 450 10.51 -5.05 1.94
C LEU A 450 11.28 -4.15 2.90
N ARG A 451 10.89 -4.12 4.18
CA ARG A 451 11.71 -3.54 5.25
C ARG A 451 12.06 -2.07 5.03
N ASN A 452 11.18 -1.26 4.47
CA ASN A 452 11.41 0.18 4.35
C ASN A 452 10.86 0.92 5.57
N ARG A 453 11.58 1.96 6.01
CA ARG A 453 11.08 2.93 7.00
C ARG A 453 10.60 4.17 6.29
N VAL A 454 9.36 4.56 6.54
CA VAL A 454 8.67 5.66 5.87
C VAL A 454 8.11 6.60 6.92
N TYR A 455 8.43 7.89 6.84
CA TYR A 455 8.06 8.86 7.87
C TYR A 455 7.65 10.21 7.27
N ARG A 456 6.52 10.77 7.69
CA ARG A 456 6.05 12.11 7.26
C ARG A 456 6.02 12.28 5.74
N ILE A 457 5.04 11.64 5.13
CA ILE A 457 4.87 11.59 3.67
C ILE A 457 3.51 12.18 3.26
N GLY A 458 3.51 12.92 2.15
CA GLY A 458 2.31 13.31 1.43
C GLY A 458 1.70 14.62 1.90
N MET A 459 2.48 15.49 2.57
CA MET A 459 1.97 16.75 3.12
C MET A 459 1.42 17.70 2.06
N ARG A 460 2.01 17.68 0.87
CA ARG A 460 1.71 18.61 -0.23
C ARG A 460 1.55 17.79 -1.50
N PRO A 461 0.43 17.04 -1.63
CA PRO A 461 0.25 16.14 -2.77
C PRO A 461 0.19 16.91 -4.08
N ASP A 462 0.72 16.31 -5.14
CA ASP A 462 0.45 16.76 -6.50
C ASP A 462 -1.05 16.70 -6.80
N LEU A 463 -1.53 17.53 -7.72
CA LEU A 463 -2.95 17.69 -8.01
C LEU A 463 -3.73 16.39 -8.33
N PRO A 464 -3.19 15.38 -9.05
CA PRO A 464 -3.89 14.10 -9.26
C PRO A 464 -3.77 13.11 -8.09
N SER A 465 -3.02 13.44 -7.03
CA SER A 465 -2.70 12.55 -5.92
C SER A 465 -3.44 12.95 -4.63
N HIS A 466 -3.50 12.02 -3.69
CA HIS A 466 -4.09 12.20 -2.36
C HIS A 466 -3.05 12.08 -1.22
N GLY A 467 -1.77 12.15 -1.54
CA GLY A 467 -0.67 12.08 -0.56
C GLY A 467 -0.44 10.67 -0.01
N HIS A 468 -0.74 9.65 -0.83
CA HIS A 468 -0.48 8.26 -0.49
C HIS A 468 1.03 7.98 -0.41
N ALA A 469 1.47 7.21 0.58
CA ALA A 469 2.90 6.95 0.75
C ALA A 469 3.44 5.90 -0.23
N VAL A 470 2.80 4.75 -0.31
CA VAL A 470 3.19 3.65 -1.21
C VAL A 470 1.99 3.29 -2.08
N SER A 471 2.11 3.55 -3.38
CA SER A 471 1.08 3.19 -4.38
C SER A 471 1.60 2.09 -5.30
N VAL A 472 0.85 1.00 -5.42
CA VAL A 472 1.21 -0.18 -6.24
C VAL A 472 0.00 -0.57 -7.09
N ASN A 473 0.15 -0.53 -8.41
CA ASN A 473 -0.96 -0.82 -9.32
C ASN A 473 -0.71 -2.04 -10.21
N GLY A 474 -1.51 -3.09 -10.02
CA GLY A 474 -1.62 -4.21 -10.97
C GLY A 474 -0.42 -5.18 -11.07
N PRO A 475 0.35 -5.49 -10.01
CA PRO A 475 1.35 -6.55 -10.10
C PRO A 475 0.70 -7.94 -10.24
N GLU A 476 1.30 -8.81 -11.05
CA GLU A 476 0.94 -10.24 -11.08
C GLU A 476 1.29 -10.89 -9.75
N THR A 477 2.48 -10.60 -9.23
CA THR A 477 2.92 -11.02 -7.90
C THR A 477 3.59 -9.87 -7.15
N ALA A 478 3.24 -9.70 -5.88
CA ALA A 478 3.92 -8.75 -5.01
C ALA A 478 4.06 -9.26 -3.58
N GLU A 479 5.19 -8.93 -2.94
CA GLU A 479 5.40 -9.08 -1.51
C GLU A 479 5.72 -7.70 -0.90
N ILE A 480 4.81 -7.23 -0.05
CA ILE A 480 4.90 -5.93 0.63
C ILE A 480 4.98 -6.24 2.11
N ALA A 481 6.19 -6.25 2.68
CA ALA A 481 6.37 -6.77 4.02
C ALA A 481 7.46 -6.09 4.85
N GLY A 482 7.25 -6.05 6.17
CA GLY A 482 8.25 -5.52 7.10
C GLY A 482 8.39 -3.99 7.09
N ASN A 483 7.52 -3.27 6.37
CA ASN A 483 7.62 -1.83 6.25
C ASN A 483 7.04 -1.15 7.49
N THR A 484 7.69 -0.10 7.99
CA THR A 484 7.17 0.76 9.06
C THR A 484 6.84 2.13 8.49
N LEU A 485 5.57 2.51 8.51
CA LEU A 485 5.07 3.77 7.99
C LEU A 485 4.43 4.56 9.13
N ASP A 486 4.90 5.78 9.37
CA ASP A 486 4.41 6.62 10.46
C ASP A 486 4.16 8.06 9.99
N ARG A 487 3.05 8.64 10.45
CA ARG A 487 2.59 9.99 10.11
C ARG A 487 2.43 10.18 8.60
N ILE A 488 1.36 9.60 8.06
CA ILE A 488 1.07 9.63 6.61
C ILE A 488 -0.17 10.50 6.35
N TRP A 489 -0.07 11.40 5.37
CA TRP A 489 -1.15 12.35 5.08
C TRP A 489 -2.31 11.71 4.31
N GLY A 490 -1.99 10.75 3.45
CA GLY A 490 -2.88 9.86 2.72
C GLY A 490 -2.97 8.45 3.31
N SER A 491 -3.47 7.49 2.51
CA SER A 491 -3.23 6.04 2.70
C SER A 491 -1.74 5.71 2.79
N ALA A 492 -1.36 4.77 3.66
CA ALA A 492 0.04 4.36 3.78
C ALA A 492 0.41 3.30 2.75
N LEU A 493 -0.41 2.25 2.62
CA LEU A 493 -0.28 1.22 1.60
C LEU A 493 -1.55 1.22 0.73
N PHE A 494 -1.42 1.62 -0.54
CA PHE A 494 -2.51 1.73 -1.50
C PHE A 494 -2.26 0.78 -2.67
N VAL A 495 -2.92 -0.39 -2.65
CA VAL A 495 -2.52 -1.55 -3.48
C VAL A 495 -3.66 -2.06 -4.35
N PHE A 496 -3.47 -2.06 -5.68
CA PHE A 496 -4.43 -2.60 -6.65
C PHE A 496 -3.94 -3.94 -7.17
N GLY A 497 -4.86 -4.90 -7.27
CA GLY A 497 -4.62 -6.21 -7.88
C GLY A 497 -5.46 -6.40 -9.14
N GLY A 498 -5.02 -7.28 -10.03
CA GLY A 498 -5.80 -7.57 -11.23
C GLY A 498 -5.78 -6.40 -12.23
N LYS A 499 -6.95 -5.86 -12.57
CA LYS A 499 -7.09 -4.76 -13.54
C LYS A 499 -8.11 -3.71 -13.08
N PRO A 500 -8.00 -2.44 -13.54
CA PRO A 500 -8.96 -1.40 -13.21
C PRO A 500 -10.39 -1.70 -13.67
N SER A 501 -11.37 -1.14 -12.96
CA SER A 501 -12.78 -1.16 -13.40
C SER A 501 -12.94 -0.37 -14.71
N GLY A 502 -13.84 -0.83 -15.57
CA GLY A 502 -14.09 -0.29 -16.91
C GLY A 502 -13.21 -0.90 -18.00
N VAL A 503 -12.18 -1.69 -17.65
CA VAL A 503 -11.24 -2.28 -18.62
C VAL A 503 -11.77 -3.61 -19.19
N GLY A 504 -12.49 -3.51 -20.30
CA GLY A 504 -12.92 -4.66 -21.11
C GLY A 504 -11.80 -5.27 -21.97
N GLY A 505 -11.96 -6.53 -22.39
CA GLY A 505 -11.03 -7.19 -23.32
C GLY A 505 -9.67 -7.64 -22.77
N ARG A 506 -9.33 -7.25 -21.53
CA ARG A 506 -8.13 -7.73 -20.80
C ARG A 506 -8.44 -8.97 -19.98
N GLU A 507 -7.52 -9.93 -19.99
CA GLU A 507 -7.47 -11.01 -19.00
C GLU A 507 -6.29 -10.78 -18.05
N VAL A 508 -6.49 -11.05 -16.76
CA VAL A 508 -5.40 -11.10 -15.77
C VAL A 508 -5.31 -12.51 -15.21
N PRO A 509 -4.44 -13.37 -15.79
CA PRO A 509 -4.41 -14.79 -15.47
C PRO A 509 -3.81 -15.10 -14.11
N LEU A 510 -3.07 -14.17 -13.50
CA LEU A 510 -2.53 -14.33 -12.17
C LEU A 510 -2.55 -12.98 -11.44
N THR A 511 -3.10 -13.00 -10.23
CA THR A 511 -2.83 -12.01 -9.20
C THR A 511 -2.48 -12.76 -7.93
N ARG A 512 -1.39 -12.39 -7.26
CA ARG A 512 -1.01 -12.95 -5.96
C ARG A 512 -0.23 -11.92 -5.15
N ILE A 513 -0.91 -11.27 -4.21
CA ILE A 513 -0.35 -10.13 -3.49
C ILE A 513 -0.29 -10.43 -2.00
N LEU A 514 0.92 -10.48 -1.44
CA LEU A 514 1.20 -10.68 -0.02
C LEU A 514 1.46 -9.32 0.64
N ILE A 515 0.73 -9.00 1.70
CA ILE A 515 0.89 -7.78 2.49
C ILE A 515 1.01 -8.20 3.95
N HIS A 516 2.21 -8.24 4.51
CA HIS A 516 2.38 -8.80 5.85
C HIS A 516 3.51 -8.22 6.69
N HIS A 517 3.40 -8.32 8.02
CA HIS A 517 4.40 -7.77 8.94
C HIS A 517 4.66 -6.26 8.73
N ASN A 518 3.70 -5.49 8.19
CA ASN A 518 3.82 -4.04 8.08
C ASN A 518 3.23 -3.37 9.32
N ARG A 519 3.82 -2.24 9.72
CA ARG A 519 3.29 -1.38 10.79
C ARG A 519 2.98 -0.01 10.24
N VAL A 520 1.72 0.38 10.31
CA VAL A 520 1.22 1.70 9.91
C VAL A 520 0.66 2.41 11.12
N THR A 521 1.15 3.60 11.45
CA THR A 521 0.61 4.44 12.52
C THR A 521 0.36 5.87 12.07
N ASP A 522 -0.72 6.46 12.59
CA ASP A 522 -1.08 7.87 12.36
C ASP A 522 -1.16 8.22 10.85
N ALA A 523 -1.85 7.38 10.07
CA ALA A 523 -2.14 7.61 8.65
C ALA A 523 -3.43 8.44 8.46
N LEU A 524 -3.71 8.86 7.22
CA LEU A 524 -4.90 9.65 6.86
C LEU A 524 -4.98 11.00 7.58
N LEU A 525 -3.85 11.68 7.80
CA LEU A 525 -3.83 12.94 8.56
C LEU A 525 -4.55 14.09 7.85
N THR A 526 -4.71 14.03 6.52
CA THR A 526 -5.38 15.11 5.78
C THR A 526 -6.45 14.67 4.79
N CYS A 527 -6.48 13.40 4.41
CA CYS A 527 -7.54 12.84 3.57
C CYS A 527 -8.61 12.13 4.42
N ASN A 528 -9.69 11.71 3.78
CA ASN A 528 -10.74 10.83 4.33
C ASN A 528 -11.22 9.89 3.22
N ASP A 529 -12.10 8.94 3.53
CA ASP A 529 -12.57 7.89 2.61
C ASP A 529 -11.43 7.01 2.06
N TRP A 530 -10.49 6.66 2.93
CA TRP A 530 -9.34 5.82 2.61
C TRP A 530 -9.00 4.90 3.79
N GLY A 531 -8.22 3.85 3.55
CA GLY A 531 -7.64 2.97 4.55
C GLY A 531 -6.17 3.29 4.81
N ALA A 532 -5.71 3.08 6.04
CA ALA A 532 -4.28 3.11 6.33
C ALA A 532 -3.54 2.01 5.53
N ILE A 533 -4.13 0.81 5.49
CA ILE A 533 -3.77 -0.27 4.57
C ILE A 533 -4.99 -0.55 3.68
N GLU A 534 -4.81 -0.45 2.38
CA GLU A 534 -5.92 -0.44 1.44
C GLU A 534 -5.66 -1.31 0.21
N THR A 535 -6.68 -2.07 -0.18
CA THR A 535 -6.66 -2.92 -1.37
C THR A 535 -7.81 -2.59 -2.30
N TRP A 536 -7.57 -2.78 -3.60
CA TRP A 536 -8.50 -2.48 -4.69
C TRP A 536 -8.51 -3.58 -5.75
N GLN A 537 -9.66 -3.74 -6.40
CA GLN A 537 -9.85 -4.64 -7.55
C GLN A 537 -9.63 -6.13 -7.20
N GLY A 538 -9.04 -6.92 -8.10
CA GLY A 538 -9.08 -8.38 -8.01
C GLY A 538 -7.86 -8.97 -7.32
N GLY A 539 -8.06 -9.68 -6.21
CA GLY A 539 -7.04 -10.50 -5.55
C GLY A 539 -6.76 -11.84 -6.27
N PRO A 540 -6.27 -12.89 -5.58
CA PRO A 540 -6.14 -12.96 -4.13
C PRO A 540 -5.14 -11.98 -3.49
N PHE A 541 -5.60 -11.31 -2.44
CA PHE A 541 -4.73 -10.62 -1.49
C PHE A 541 -4.61 -11.41 -0.19
N TYR A 542 -3.41 -11.48 0.36
CA TYR A 542 -3.10 -12.13 1.63
C TYR A 542 -2.57 -11.07 2.60
N LEU A 543 -3.44 -10.57 3.47
CA LEU A 543 -3.12 -9.51 4.43
C LEU A 543 -2.98 -10.11 5.82
N TYR A 544 -1.74 -10.24 6.32
CA TYR A 544 -1.55 -10.86 7.64
C TYR A 544 -0.42 -10.33 8.51
N GLY A 545 -0.59 -10.43 9.82
CA GLY A 545 0.42 -9.99 10.78
C GLY A 545 0.76 -8.50 10.64
N ASN A 546 -0.12 -7.68 10.07
CA ASN A 546 0.07 -6.23 9.99
C ASN A 546 -0.50 -5.54 11.23
N ILE A 547 0.05 -4.37 11.55
CA ILE A 547 -0.47 -3.46 12.56
C ILE A 547 -0.92 -2.18 11.86
N SER A 548 -2.17 -1.77 12.08
CA SER A 548 -2.69 -0.46 11.68
C SER A 548 -3.24 0.29 12.89
N GLY A 549 -2.52 1.32 13.32
CA GLY A 549 -2.79 2.09 14.52
C GLY A 549 -3.24 3.52 14.24
N ASN A 550 -4.30 3.95 14.92
CA ASN A 550 -4.88 5.30 14.87
C ASN A 550 -5.04 5.87 13.45
N PRO A 551 -5.81 5.21 12.56
CA PRO A 551 -6.17 5.83 11.29
C PRO A 551 -6.96 7.12 11.54
N GLY A 552 -6.54 8.20 10.88
CA GLY A 552 -7.15 9.53 10.92
C GLY A 552 -8.45 9.60 10.13
N GLY A 553 -8.48 10.45 9.11
CA GLY A 553 -9.68 10.64 8.28
C GLY A 553 -10.51 11.86 8.68
N PHE A 554 -9.92 12.91 9.26
CA PHE A 554 -10.70 14.01 9.85
C PHE A 554 -11.60 14.70 8.80
N TRP A 555 -12.90 14.73 9.10
CA TRP A 555 -13.95 15.13 8.19
C TRP A 555 -14.62 16.43 8.68
N ASN A 556 -13.85 17.52 8.65
CA ASN A 556 -14.18 18.75 9.37
C ASN A 556 -15.56 19.37 9.04
N PRO A 557 -16.00 19.47 7.77
CA PRO A 557 -17.36 19.93 7.47
C PRO A 557 -18.44 19.05 8.10
N SER A 558 -18.33 17.72 7.94
CA SER A 558 -19.25 16.75 8.53
C SER A 558 -19.32 16.90 10.05
N TYR A 559 -18.17 16.95 10.74
CA TYR A 559 -18.09 17.18 12.18
C TYR A 559 -18.81 18.46 12.62
N THR A 560 -18.53 19.57 11.93
CA THR A 560 -19.07 20.89 12.31
C THR A 560 -20.59 20.94 12.16
N TRP A 561 -21.15 20.17 11.22
CA TRP A 561 -22.60 20.02 11.05
C TRP A 561 -23.23 18.95 11.95
N GLY A 562 -22.47 18.39 12.90
CA GLY A 562 -22.96 17.34 13.81
C GLY A 562 -22.97 15.92 13.21
N GLY A 563 -22.30 15.73 12.07
CA GLY A 563 -22.06 14.44 11.44
C GLY A 563 -20.83 13.70 12.00
N SER A 564 -20.37 12.69 11.26
CA SER A 564 -19.25 11.85 11.69
C SER A 564 -17.93 12.64 11.70
N PRO A 565 -17.16 12.63 12.79
CA PRO A 565 -15.94 13.42 12.91
C PRO A 565 -14.80 12.93 12.01
N ARG A 566 -14.69 11.60 11.83
CA ARG A 566 -13.69 10.98 10.97
C ARG A 566 -14.36 10.02 10.01
N PHE A 567 -13.75 9.86 8.84
CA PHE A 567 -14.14 8.89 7.83
C PHE A 567 -12.90 8.19 7.26
N GLY A 568 -12.04 7.67 8.15
CA GLY A 568 -10.86 6.90 7.81
C GLY A 568 -10.89 5.52 8.46
N PHE A 569 -10.13 4.57 7.90
CA PHE A 569 -10.21 3.15 8.27
C PHE A 569 -8.82 2.54 8.51
N ALA A 570 -8.72 1.52 9.38
CA ALA A 570 -7.46 0.81 9.56
C ALA A 570 -7.15 -0.06 8.34
N PHE A 571 -8.15 -0.81 7.89
CA PHE A 571 -8.10 -1.61 6.67
C PHE A 571 -9.28 -1.24 5.76
N TYR A 572 -9.01 -0.95 4.49
CA TYR A 572 -10.06 -0.65 3.51
C TYR A 572 -9.95 -1.56 2.27
N LEU A 573 -11.06 -2.21 1.93
CA LEU A 573 -11.25 -3.04 0.76
C LEU A 573 -12.27 -2.36 -0.19
N ASP A 574 -11.85 -1.37 -0.98
CA ASP A 574 -12.74 -0.60 -1.87
C ASP A 574 -12.82 -1.23 -3.26
N GLY A 575 -13.97 -1.81 -3.58
CA GLY A 575 -14.14 -2.63 -4.78
C GLY A 575 -13.06 -3.70 -4.85
N SER A 576 -12.68 -4.26 -3.69
CA SER A 576 -11.63 -5.25 -3.54
C SER A 576 -12.23 -6.62 -3.25
N PHE A 577 -11.81 -7.61 -4.03
CA PHE A 577 -12.43 -8.92 -4.10
C PHE A 577 -11.40 -10.02 -3.81
N LYS A 578 -11.84 -11.05 -3.09
CA LYS A 578 -11.03 -12.20 -2.68
C LYS A 578 -9.82 -11.81 -1.83
N ASN A 579 -10.09 -11.38 -0.59
CA ASN A 579 -9.07 -11.02 0.40
C ASN A 579 -9.06 -12.03 1.55
N TYR A 580 -7.88 -12.45 1.98
CA TYR A 580 -7.66 -13.19 3.22
C TYR A 580 -6.99 -12.24 4.22
N VAL A 581 -7.76 -11.77 5.21
CA VAL A 581 -7.34 -10.76 6.18
C VAL A 581 -7.22 -11.41 7.55
N PHE A 582 -6.00 -11.71 8.01
CA PHE A 582 -5.84 -12.50 9.23
C PHE A 582 -4.66 -12.18 10.12
N ASN A 583 -4.78 -12.48 11.41
CA ASN A 583 -3.74 -12.20 12.41
C ASN A 583 -3.27 -10.74 12.40
N ASN A 584 -4.08 -9.80 11.92
CA ASN A 584 -3.75 -8.38 11.94
C ASN A 584 -4.21 -7.76 13.26
N VAL A 585 -3.58 -6.66 13.64
CA VAL A 585 -3.95 -5.83 14.78
C VAL A 585 -4.39 -4.46 14.28
N ALA A 586 -5.60 -4.05 14.67
CA ALA A 586 -6.08 -2.68 14.48
C ALA A 586 -6.33 -2.04 15.85
N TRP A 587 -5.83 -0.82 16.06
CA TRP A 587 -6.10 -0.09 17.30
C TRP A 587 -6.36 1.39 17.05
N GLY A 588 -7.20 2.00 17.89
CA GLY A 588 -7.47 3.44 17.90
C GLY A 588 -7.00 4.13 19.18
N LYS A 589 -6.76 5.45 19.13
CA LYS A 589 -6.50 6.25 20.35
C LYS A 589 -7.81 6.59 21.07
N ASN A 590 -8.92 6.72 20.34
CA ASN A 590 -10.21 7.20 20.86
C ASN A 590 -11.37 6.62 20.04
N ASN A 591 -12.46 6.20 20.70
CA ASN A 591 -13.71 5.76 20.08
C ASN A 591 -14.93 6.58 20.55
N THR A 592 -14.74 7.67 21.30
CA THR A 592 -15.84 8.53 21.76
C THR A 592 -16.52 9.19 20.56
N LEU A 593 -17.78 8.87 20.29
CA LEU A 593 -18.50 9.28 19.06
C LEU A 593 -18.56 10.79 18.80
N THR A 594 -18.57 11.60 19.86
CA THR A 594 -18.61 13.07 19.77
C THR A 594 -17.22 13.70 19.65
N SER A 595 -16.15 12.92 19.82
CA SER A 595 -14.78 13.41 19.70
C SER A 595 -14.39 13.60 18.23
N PRO A 596 -13.74 14.72 17.86
CA PRO A 596 -13.16 14.88 16.53
C PRO A 596 -12.09 13.82 16.19
N LEU A 597 -11.63 13.07 17.20
CA LEU A 597 -10.58 12.06 17.08
C LEU A 597 -11.12 10.62 17.12
N CYS A 598 -12.43 10.42 17.06
CA CYS A 598 -13.05 9.09 17.06
C CYS A 598 -12.57 8.25 15.87
N ASN A 599 -11.85 7.16 16.10
CA ASN A 599 -11.48 6.20 15.06
C ASN A 599 -12.76 5.47 14.59
N LEU A 600 -13.17 5.73 13.34
CA LEU A 600 -14.48 5.34 12.85
C LEU A 600 -14.64 3.82 12.72
N ALA A 601 -13.91 3.17 11.82
CA ALA A 601 -14.03 1.73 11.62
C ALA A 601 -12.68 1.04 11.47
N ALA A 602 -12.56 -0.17 12.02
CA ALA A 602 -11.37 -0.98 11.84
C ALA A 602 -11.29 -1.54 10.41
N PHE A 603 -12.38 -2.11 9.91
CA PHE A 603 -12.46 -2.62 8.55
C PHE A 603 -13.59 -1.94 7.80
N GLN A 604 -13.27 -1.41 6.62
CA GLN A 604 -14.24 -0.93 5.63
C GLN A 604 -14.19 -1.83 4.40
N SER A 605 -15.34 -2.11 3.79
CA SER A 605 -15.43 -2.73 2.47
C SER A 605 -16.55 -2.12 1.62
N VAL A 606 -16.30 -1.93 0.33
CA VAL A 606 -17.28 -1.40 -0.64
C VAL A 606 -17.37 -2.34 -1.84
N PHE A 607 -18.58 -2.81 -2.19
CA PHE A 607 -18.90 -3.77 -3.27
C PHE A 607 -18.28 -5.19 -3.14
N GLY A 608 -17.07 -5.28 -2.57
CA GLY A 608 -16.22 -6.46 -2.51
C GLY A 608 -16.86 -7.68 -1.86
N PHE A 609 -16.57 -8.86 -2.40
CA PHE A 609 -17.00 -10.15 -1.88
C PHE A 609 -15.85 -11.17 -1.89
N GLN A 610 -16.06 -12.34 -1.29
CA GLN A 610 -15.02 -13.35 -1.01
C GLN A 610 -13.94 -12.86 -0.05
N ASN A 611 -14.28 -11.93 0.83
CA ASN A 611 -13.36 -11.42 1.83
C ASN A 611 -13.55 -12.20 3.14
N VAL A 612 -12.45 -12.78 3.62
CA VAL A 612 -12.41 -13.63 4.83
C VAL A 612 -11.53 -12.96 5.87
N TYR A 613 -12.16 -12.55 6.97
CA TYR A 613 -11.55 -11.86 8.10
C TYR A 613 -11.42 -12.84 9.26
N PHE A 614 -10.21 -13.26 9.61
CA PHE A 614 -10.04 -14.24 10.67
C PHE A 614 -8.88 -14.03 11.62
N ASN A 615 -9.10 -14.31 12.90
CA ASN A 615 -8.10 -14.19 13.96
C ASN A 615 -7.45 -12.78 14.06
N ASN A 616 -8.15 -11.73 13.61
CA ASN A 616 -7.69 -10.35 13.81
C ASN A 616 -8.02 -9.88 15.23
N THR A 617 -7.22 -8.95 15.74
CA THR A 617 -7.46 -8.28 17.03
C THR A 617 -7.76 -6.81 16.81
N VAL A 618 -8.89 -6.33 17.34
CA VAL A 618 -9.34 -4.95 17.15
C VAL A 618 -9.66 -4.31 18.49
N TYR A 619 -9.11 -3.12 18.71
CA TYR A 619 -9.26 -2.36 19.94
C TYR A 619 -9.64 -0.89 19.68
N LYS A 620 -10.69 -0.40 20.35
CA LYS A 620 -11.00 1.04 20.46
C LYS A 620 -11.40 1.74 19.15
N PHE A 621 -12.48 1.24 18.53
CA PHE A 621 -13.12 1.85 17.36
C PHE A 621 -14.61 2.09 17.60
N ALA A 622 -15.24 3.00 16.85
CA ALA A 622 -16.70 3.11 16.86
C ALA A 622 -17.35 1.88 16.21
N ILE A 623 -16.82 1.46 15.06
CA ILE A 623 -17.35 0.40 14.21
C ILE A 623 -16.31 -0.71 14.02
N GLY A 624 -16.72 -1.97 14.12
CA GLY A 624 -15.86 -3.12 13.80
C GLY A 624 -15.69 -3.27 12.29
N ILE A 625 -16.74 -3.76 11.66
CA ILE A 625 -16.87 -3.92 10.22
C ILE A 625 -17.88 -2.91 9.71
N ARG A 626 -17.48 -2.09 8.74
CA ARG A 626 -18.37 -1.27 7.92
C ARG A 626 -18.37 -1.81 6.50
N ARG A 627 -19.55 -2.09 5.96
CA ARG A 627 -19.71 -2.64 4.61
C ARG A 627 -20.74 -1.85 3.82
N ASP A 628 -20.43 -1.56 2.57
CA ASP A 628 -21.31 -0.81 1.66
C ASP A 628 -21.45 -1.53 0.31
N GLY A 629 -22.64 -1.50 -0.30
CA GLY A 629 -22.88 -1.89 -1.70
C GLY A 629 -22.65 -3.36 -2.11
N GLU A 630 -22.16 -4.24 -1.23
CA GLU A 630 -21.97 -5.67 -1.51
C GLU A 630 -23.33 -6.39 -1.68
N GLN A 631 -23.44 -7.38 -2.58
CA GLN A 631 -24.74 -7.97 -3.00
C GLN A 631 -24.83 -9.52 -2.95
N THR A 632 -23.83 -10.22 -2.40
CA THR A 632 -23.64 -11.67 -2.58
C THR A 632 -23.61 -12.50 -1.31
N GLY A 633 -23.37 -11.89 -0.15
CA GLY A 633 -23.22 -12.60 1.12
C GLY A 633 -21.96 -13.45 1.24
N ARG A 634 -21.00 -13.41 0.31
CA ARG A 634 -19.84 -14.31 0.28
C ARG A 634 -18.67 -13.83 1.15
N ASN A 635 -18.91 -13.49 2.42
CA ASN A 635 -17.86 -13.00 3.33
C ASN A 635 -17.86 -13.79 4.64
N ALA A 636 -16.70 -13.93 5.27
CA ALA A 636 -16.55 -14.69 6.51
C ALA A 636 -15.82 -13.89 7.60
N TYR A 637 -16.31 -13.98 8.83
CA TYR A 637 -15.80 -13.27 10.01
C TYR A 637 -15.58 -14.27 11.14
N LEU A 638 -14.34 -14.77 11.28
CA LEU A 638 -14.04 -15.99 12.03
C LEU A 638 -12.96 -15.76 13.10
N GLY A 639 -13.25 -16.04 14.37
CA GLY A 639 -12.18 -16.06 15.39
C GLY A 639 -11.57 -14.70 15.74
N ASN A 640 -12.18 -13.58 15.32
CA ASN A 640 -11.65 -12.24 15.60
C ASN A 640 -11.93 -11.83 17.06
N ILE A 641 -11.05 -11.01 17.63
CA ILE A 641 -11.23 -10.38 18.94
C ILE A 641 -11.69 -8.93 18.73
N TRP A 642 -12.87 -8.61 19.24
CA TRP A 642 -13.48 -7.28 19.22
C TRP A 642 -13.51 -6.73 20.65
N SER A 643 -12.67 -5.72 20.94
CA SER A 643 -12.62 -5.10 22.26
C SER A 643 -12.84 -3.59 22.24
N ASP A 644 -13.68 -3.09 23.15
CA ASP A 644 -13.91 -1.65 23.40
C ASP A 644 -14.48 -0.90 22.18
N PHE A 645 -15.78 -1.07 21.93
CA PHE A 645 -16.49 -0.45 20.82
C PHE A 645 -17.60 0.48 21.30
N SER A 646 -17.81 1.60 20.60
CA SER A 646 -18.76 2.62 21.05
C SER A 646 -20.04 2.73 20.22
N ASP A 647 -20.08 2.19 18.98
CA ASP A 647 -21.28 2.22 18.14
C ASP A 647 -21.80 0.83 17.77
N ILE A 648 -21.11 0.10 16.89
CA ILE A 648 -21.62 -1.15 16.32
C ILE A 648 -20.51 -2.13 15.87
N HIS A 649 -20.66 -3.42 16.14
CA HIS A 649 -19.66 -4.41 15.70
C HIS A 649 -19.69 -4.67 14.19
N TYR A 650 -20.88 -4.83 13.61
CA TYR A 650 -21.05 -5.10 12.18
C TYR A 650 -22.12 -4.17 11.58
N CYS A 651 -21.73 -3.31 10.65
CA CYS A 651 -22.65 -2.37 10.01
C CYS A 651 -22.72 -2.63 8.51
N TYR A 652 -23.87 -3.12 8.06
CA TYR A 652 -24.17 -3.24 6.64
C TYR A 652 -25.01 -2.05 6.15
N TYR A 653 -24.42 -1.25 5.27
CA TYR A 653 -25.11 -0.25 4.45
C TYR A 653 -25.45 -0.89 3.11
N GLN A 654 -26.74 -0.98 2.84
CA GLN A 654 -27.28 -1.71 1.71
C GLN A 654 -27.63 -0.76 0.55
N SER A 655 -27.59 -1.28 -0.68
CA SER A 655 -28.07 -0.61 -1.89
C SER A 655 -29.24 -1.38 -2.53
N ASN A 656 -30.42 -0.77 -2.64
CA ASN A 656 -31.52 -1.07 -3.58
C ASN A 656 -31.82 -2.55 -3.98
N PHE A 657 -31.83 -3.53 -3.06
CA PHE A 657 -32.36 -4.87 -3.33
C PHE A 657 -33.18 -5.42 -2.15
N SER A 658 -33.90 -6.52 -2.30
CA SER A 658 -34.64 -7.18 -1.23
C SER A 658 -33.86 -8.34 -0.62
N ASP A 659 -34.26 -8.76 0.57
CA ASP A 659 -33.70 -9.94 1.22
C ASP A 659 -33.78 -11.23 0.39
N SER A 660 -34.75 -11.34 -0.53
CA SER A 660 -34.88 -12.49 -1.42
C SER A 660 -33.88 -12.46 -2.58
N GLN A 661 -33.24 -11.31 -2.85
CA GLN A 661 -32.23 -11.15 -3.89
C GLN A 661 -30.81 -11.34 -3.35
N TYR A 662 -30.63 -11.29 -2.03
CA TYR A 662 -29.32 -11.41 -1.39
C TYR A 662 -29.05 -12.83 -0.93
N ASP A 663 -27.89 -13.36 -1.30
CA ASP A 663 -27.54 -14.73 -1.00
C ASP A 663 -26.80 -14.88 0.34
N TYR A 664 -27.55 -15.00 1.44
CA TYR A 664 -26.99 -15.15 2.78
C TYR A 664 -26.23 -16.46 3.01
N ARG A 665 -26.40 -17.49 2.15
CA ARG A 665 -25.93 -18.86 2.43
C ARG A 665 -24.42 -18.95 2.64
N ASN A 666 -23.66 -18.06 2.00
CA ASN A 666 -22.20 -18.03 2.03
C ASN A 666 -21.60 -17.09 3.09
N LEU A 667 -22.45 -16.43 3.89
CA LEU A 667 -21.99 -15.53 4.94
C LEU A 667 -21.62 -16.38 6.16
N ALA A 668 -20.54 -16.06 6.87
CA ALA A 668 -20.13 -16.84 8.04
C ALA A 668 -19.69 -15.96 9.21
N PHE A 669 -20.21 -16.27 10.40
CA PHE A 669 -19.77 -15.72 11.67
C PHE A 669 -19.59 -16.84 12.68
N ALA A 670 -18.35 -17.03 13.13
CA ALA A 670 -18.06 -18.08 14.11
C ALA A 670 -16.84 -17.73 14.96
N ARG A 671 -16.83 -18.25 16.19
CA ARG A 671 -15.66 -18.24 17.09
C ARG A 671 -15.11 -16.86 17.48
N ASN A 672 -15.81 -15.75 17.15
CA ASN A 672 -15.36 -14.41 17.54
C ASN A 672 -15.45 -14.21 19.07
N ILE A 673 -14.70 -13.24 19.58
CA ILE A 673 -14.70 -12.87 21.00
C ILE A 673 -15.07 -11.41 21.11
N TYR A 674 -16.08 -11.11 21.93
CA TYR A 674 -16.55 -9.75 22.18
C TYR A 674 -16.25 -9.37 23.63
N HIS A 675 -15.51 -8.29 23.85
CA HIS A 675 -15.18 -7.75 25.17
C HIS A 675 -15.47 -6.26 25.18
N LEU A 676 -16.11 -5.74 26.24
CA LEU A 676 -16.66 -4.36 26.24
C LEU A 676 -17.42 -4.07 24.93
N PRO A 677 -18.46 -4.87 24.63
CA PRO A 677 -19.13 -4.83 23.34
C PRO A 677 -19.83 -3.49 23.12
N ALA A 678 -20.02 -3.17 21.84
CA ALA A 678 -20.78 -2.00 21.44
C ALA A 678 -22.26 -2.11 21.85
N PRO A 679 -22.99 -0.98 21.95
CA PRO A 679 -24.45 -0.98 22.15
C PRO A 679 -25.23 -1.71 21.05
N LYS A 680 -24.65 -1.87 19.86
CA LYS A 680 -25.25 -2.59 18.72
C LYS A 680 -24.33 -3.72 18.25
N TYR A 681 -24.87 -4.92 18.05
CA TYR A 681 -24.10 -6.03 17.48
C TYR A 681 -24.07 -5.96 15.96
N ALA A 682 -25.22 -5.76 15.33
CA ALA A 682 -25.29 -5.75 13.88
C ALA A 682 -26.39 -4.85 13.33
N LYS A 683 -26.09 -4.16 12.23
CA LYS A 683 -27.10 -3.74 11.26
C LYS A 683 -27.02 -4.76 10.14
N PHE A 684 -28.02 -5.61 10.05
CA PHE A 684 -28.04 -6.81 9.22
C PHE A 684 -29.33 -6.86 8.40
N GLU A 685 -29.35 -7.74 7.39
CA GLU A 685 -30.45 -7.91 6.44
C GLU A 685 -30.65 -6.72 5.49
N ALA A 686 -31.31 -6.95 4.35
CA ALA A 686 -31.64 -5.92 3.38
C ALA A 686 -32.61 -4.88 3.97
N SER A 687 -33.47 -5.27 4.90
CA SER A 687 -34.30 -4.31 5.65
C SER A 687 -33.50 -3.34 6.51
N GLY A 688 -32.20 -3.57 6.72
CA GLY A 688 -31.36 -2.75 7.60
C GLY A 688 -31.70 -2.91 9.08
N THR A 689 -32.23 -4.08 9.47
CA THR A 689 -32.60 -4.44 10.84
C THR A 689 -31.40 -4.26 11.77
N THR A 690 -31.59 -3.54 12.88
CA THR A 690 -30.54 -3.37 13.90
C THR A 690 -30.77 -4.33 15.06
N HIS A 691 -29.78 -5.17 15.32
CA HIS A 691 -29.73 -6.12 16.43
C HIS A 691 -28.84 -5.58 17.55
N THR A 692 -29.43 -5.32 18.72
CA THR A 692 -28.74 -4.75 19.89
C THR A 692 -28.21 -5.79 20.86
N THR A 693 -28.54 -7.06 20.69
CA THR A 693 -28.06 -8.15 21.55
C THR A 693 -27.36 -9.24 20.74
N PHE A 694 -26.43 -9.93 21.40
CA PHE A 694 -25.70 -11.07 20.83
C PHE A 694 -26.67 -12.14 20.30
N ASP A 695 -27.65 -12.54 21.12
CA ASP A 695 -28.61 -13.58 20.77
C ASP A 695 -29.53 -13.17 19.61
N SER A 696 -29.96 -11.90 19.54
CA SER A 696 -30.80 -11.42 18.44
C SER A 696 -30.07 -11.53 17.11
N PHE A 697 -28.80 -11.12 17.06
CA PHE A 697 -28.00 -11.23 15.84
C PHE A 697 -27.71 -12.69 15.48
N ARG A 698 -27.34 -13.53 16.46
CA ARG A 698 -27.13 -14.98 16.25
C ARG A 698 -28.37 -15.67 15.68
N ASN A 699 -29.55 -15.32 16.19
CA ASN A 699 -30.81 -15.88 15.73
C ASN A 699 -31.14 -15.43 14.30
N ALA A 700 -30.84 -14.17 13.94
CA ALA A 700 -31.00 -13.69 12.57
C ALA A 700 -30.09 -14.45 11.59
N LEU A 701 -28.82 -14.67 11.94
CA LEU A 701 -27.88 -15.47 11.14
C LEU A 701 -28.39 -16.92 10.94
N THR A 702 -28.99 -17.50 11.97
CA THR A 702 -29.58 -18.85 11.93
C THR A 702 -30.81 -18.87 11.03
N ALA A 703 -31.70 -17.89 11.16
CA ALA A 703 -32.90 -17.77 10.32
C ALA A 703 -32.55 -17.60 8.82
N ARG A 704 -31.44 -16.90 8.54
CA ARG A 704 -30.92 -16.71 7.18
C ARG A 704 -30.10 -17.89 6.65
N LYS A 705 -29.92 -18.97 7.43
CA LYS A 705 -29.17 -20.18 7.04
C LYS A 705 -27.76 -19.85 6.52
N THR A 706 -27.10 -18.92 7.18
CA THR A 706 -25.69 -18.58 6.92
C THR A 706 -24.79 -19.80 7.09
N SER A 707 -23.63 -19.85 6.42
CA SER A 707 -22.67 -20.98 6.46
C SER A 707 -22.22 -21.30 7.88
N ALA A 708 -22.06 -20.26 8.72
CA ALA A 708 -21.88 -20.41 10.15
C ALA A 708 -22.57 -19.27 10.90
N CYS A 709 -23.31 -19.62 11.94
CA CYS A 709 -24.13 -18.69 12.71
C CYS A 709 -23.78 -18.64 14.20
N SER A 710 -22.70 -19.29 14.65
CA SER A 710 -22.40 -19.40 16.09
C SER A 710 -22.06 -18.05 16.72
N LEU A 711 -21.63 -17.08 15.90
CA LEU A 711 -21.15 -15.73 16.25
C LEU A 711 -19.86 -15.74 17.09
N GLY A 712 -19.82 -16.54 18.16
CA GLY A 712 -18.68 -16.69 19.06
C GLY A 712 -19.10 -16.66 20.53
N GLN A 713 -18.40 -15.86 21.34
CA GLN A 713 -18.70 -15.69 22.76
C GLN A 713 -18.45 -14.25 23.24
N VAL A 714 -19.14 -13.85 24.31
CA VAL A 714 -18.93 -12.57 25.01
C VAL A 714 -18.10 -12.83 26.26
N SER A 715 -17.01 -12.08 26.44
CA SER A 715 -16.12 -12.17 27.59
C SER A 715 -16.34 -11.00 28.55
N THR A 716 -16.43 -11.30 29.84
CA THR A 716 -16.43 -10.30 30.92
C THR A 716 -15.03 -9.91 31.38
N ASN A 717 -14.04 -10.79 31.16
CA ASN A 717 -12.63 -10.53 31.44
C ASN A 717 -11.92 -10.02 30.18
N THR A 718 -10.87 -9.22 30.34
CA THR A 718 -10.05 -8.78 29.21
C THR A 718 -9.45 -9.99 28.48
N PRO A 719 -9.56 -10.07 27.14
CA PRO A 719 -8.93 -11.14 26.38
C PRO A 719 -7.42 -10.90 26.19
N MET A 720 -6.93 -9.68 26.43
CA MET A 720 -5.57 -9.21 26.12
C MET A 720 -4.85 -8.73 27.39
N ARG A 721 -3.51 -8.85 27.41
CA ARG A 721 -2.68 -8.53 28.58
C ARG A 721 -2.73 -7.05 28.97
N ASP A 722 -2.47 -6.16 28.03
CA ASP A 722 -2.41 -4.71 28.28
C ASP A 722 -2.67 -3.92 26.99
N ALA A 723 -3.91 -4.00 26.49
CA ALA A 723 -4.33 -3.34 25.25
C ALA A 723 -4.09 -1.81 25.22
N PRO A 724 -4.27 -1.05 26.33
CA PRO A 724 -3.94 0.39 26.36
C PRO A 724 -2.48 0.72 26.04
N ASN A 725 -1.54 -0.19 26.35
CA ASN A 725 -0.12 -0.06 26.01
C ASN A 725 0.28 -0.92 24.79
N HIS A 726 -0.72 -1.34 24.00
CA HIS A 726 -0.55 -2.13 22.77
C HIS A 726 0.08 -3.51 22.96
N ASP A 727 -0.05 -4.12 24.15
CA ASP A 727 0.23 -5.55 24.36
C ASP A 727 -1.04 -6.36 24.15
N PHE A 728 -1.21 -6.81 22.91
CA PHE A 728 -2.38 -7.56 22.46
C PHE A 728 -2.24 -9.09 22.63
N ARG A 729 -1.16 -9.55 23.27
CA ARG A 729 -1.01 -10.98 23.58
C ARG A 729 -2.16 -11.44 24.50
N PRO A 730 -2.60 -12.71 24.40
CA PRO A 730 -3.66 -13.22 25.28
C PRO A 730 -3.31 -13.05 26.75
N ALA A 731 -4.26 -12.54 27.54
CA ALA A 731 -4.17 -12.52 28.99
C ALA A 731 -4.14 -13.95 29.56
N ASP A 732 -3.60 -14.11 30.77
CA ASP A 732 -3.63 -15.39 31.47
C ASP A 732 -5.09 -15.80 31.73
N GLY A 733 -5.45 -17.04 31.34
CA GLY A 733 -6.83 -17.52 31.40
C GLY A 733 -7.79 -16.88 30.39
N SER A 734 -7.27 -16.13 29.40
CA SER A 734 -8.09 -15.52 28.35
C SER A 734 -8.92 -16.56 27.59
N VAL A 735 -10.19 -16.22 27.34
CA VAL A 735 -11.10 -17.03 26.52
C VAL A 735 -10.66 -17.14 25.06
N ALA A 736 -9.66 -16.36 24.63
CA ALA A 736 -9.04 -16.46 23.31
C ALA A 736 -8.09 -17.65 23.17
N ILE A 737 -7.57 -18.18 24.29
CA ILE A 737 -6.67 -19.33 24.29
C ILE A 737 -7.43 -20.55 23.73
N ASN A 738 -6.87 -21.18 22.69
CA ASN A 738 -7.46 -22.32 21.97
C ASN A 738 -8.80 -22.05 21.26
N ALA A 739 -9.25 -20.78 21.16
CA ALA A 739 -10.51 -20.43 20.53
C ALA A 739 -10.39 -20.07 19.03
N GLY A 740 -9.16 -19.85 18.53
CA GLY A 740 -8.91 -19.37 17.17
C GLY A 740 -9.59 -20.16 16.05
N ALA A 741 -9.93 -19.47 14.97
CA ALA A 741 -10.43 -20.09 13.76
C ALA A 741 -9.28 -20.64 12.92
N ARG A 742 -9.54 -21.78 12.26
CA ARG A 742 -8.71 -22.35 11.21
C ARG A 742 -9.49 -22.18 9.92
N GLN A 743 -8.89 -21.48 8.97
CA GLN A 743 -9.44 -21.21 7.64
C GLN A 743 -8.44 -21.72 6.61
N PHE A 744 -8.90 -22.48 5.61
CA PHE A 744 -8.05 -22.81 4.48
C PHE A 744 -7.88 -21.58 3.59
N VAL A 745 -6.63 -21.24 3.30
CA VAL A 745 -6.26 -20.12 2.45
C VAL A 745 -5.58 -20.71 1.22
N PRO A 746 -6.28 -20.81 0.07
CA PRO A 746 -5.72 -21.41 -1.13
C PRO A 746 -4.61 -20.54 -1.71
N TRP A 747 -3.62 -21.19 -2.30
CA TRP A 747 -2.56 -20.50 -3.01
C TRP A 747 -3.01 -20.18 -4.43
N ALA A 748 -3.00 -18.90 -4.82
CA ALA A 748 -3.52 -18.48 -6.11
C ALA A 748 -2.78 -19.18 -7.26
N LEU A 749 -3.47 -19.89 -8.15
CA LEU A 749 -2.87 -20.53 -9.32
C LEU A 749 -3.09 -19.69 -10.59
N HIS A 750 -2.26 -19.91 -11.61
CA HIS A 750 -2.44 -19.26 -12.91
C HIS A 750 -3.72 -19.77 -13.59
N ARG A 751 -4.58 -18.86 -14.07
CA ARG A 751 -5.89 -19.12 -14.69
C ARG A 751 -6.76 -20.07 -13.87
N MET A 752 -7.09 -19.66 -12.63
CA MET A 752 -7.98 -20.43 -11.76
C MET A 752 -9.41 -20.46 -12.32
N PHE A 753 -9.73 -21.49 -13.12
CA PHE A 753 -11.07 -21.67 -13.71
C PHE A 753 -12.11 -22.19 -12.72
N GLY A 754 -11.70 -22.93 -11.70
CA GLY A 754 -12.58 -23.44 -10.67
C GLY A 754 -11.84 -23.58 -9.34
N GLU A 755 -12.50 -23.24 -8.24
CA GLU A 755 -12.00 -23.42 -6.88
C GLU A 755 -13.18 -23.77 -5.98
N TRP A 756 -13.15 -24.92 -5.32
CA TRP A 756 -14.28 -25.38 -4.52
C TRP A 756 -13.83 -25.79 -3.12
N HIS A 757 -14.52 -25.24 -2.14
CA HIS A 757 -14.42 -25.65 -0.75
C HIS A 757 -15.69 -26.43 -0.43
N PHE A 758 -15.55 -27.68 0.04
CA PHE A 758 -16.66 -28.60 0.25
C PHE A 758 -17.35 -28.35 1.60
N ARG A 759 -17.83 -27.12 1.78
CA ARG A 759 -18.55 -26.66 2.97
C ARG A 759 -20.02 -27.03 2.86
N LEU A 760 -20.62 -27.48 3.96
CA LEU A 760 -22.05 -27.74 4.02
C LEU A 760 -22.82 -26.43 3.79
N ASP A 761 -23.64 -26.42 2.74
CA ASP A 761 -24.63 -25.40 2.50
C ASP A 761 -25.92 -25.70 3.29
N ASN A 762 -26.31 -24.77 4.15
CA ASN A 762 -27.46 -24.94 5.06
C ASN A 762 -28.83 -24.73 4.37
N VAL A 763 -28.84 -24.34 3.10
CA VAL A 763 -30.04 -24.19 2.26
C VAL A 763 -30.21 -25.43 1.36
N ASP A 764 -29.15 -25.81 0.66
CA ASP A 764 -29.12 -26.93 -0.29
C ASP A 764 -27.78 -27.70 -0.19
N PRO A 765 -27.73 -28.84 0.54
CA PRO A 765 -26.51 -29.64 0.69
C PRO A 765 -25.92 -30.17 -0.64
N CYS A 766 -26.65 -30.11 -1.75
CA CYS A 766 -26.14 -30.48 -3.06
C CYS A 766 -25.40 -29.34 -3.77
N TYR A 767 -25.49 -28.11 -3.27
CA TYR A 767 -24.84 -26.94 -3.86
C TYR A 767 -23.41 -26.78 -3.33
N ILE A 768 -22.44 -26.65 -4.23
CA ILE A 768 -21.04 -26.33 -3.88
C ILE A 768 -20.63 -25.07 -4.63
N GLN A 769 -20.40 -24.00 -3.87
CA GLN A 769 -19.99 -22.70 -4.37
C GLN A 769 -18.62 -22.79 -5.08
N ASP A 770 -18.53 -22.11 -6.22
CA ASP A 770 -17.26 -21.87 -6.90
C ASP A 770 -16.71 -20.54 -6.41
N GLU A 771 -15.49 -20.60 -5.89
CA GLU A 771 -14.75 -19.49 -5.31
C GLU A 771 -13.58 -19.03 -6.18
N ASN A 772 -13.50 -19.46 -7.44
CA ASN A 772 -12.38 -19.15 -8.32
C ASN A 772 -12.13 -17.64 -8.45
N TRP A 773 -10.92 -17.26 -8.84
CA TRP A 773 -10.69 -15.88 -9.24
C TRP A 773 -9.71 -15.83 -10.38
N PHE A 774 -10.24 -15.51 -11.55
CA PHE A 774 -9.51 -15.23 -12.76
C PHE A 774 -10.26 -14.09 -13.44
N MET A 775 -9.65 -12.90 -13.48
CA MET A 775 -10.27 -11.73 -14.09
C MET A 775 -10.23 -11.85 -15.62
N THR A 776 -11.16 -12.62 -16.17
CA THR A 776 -11.39 -12.76 -17.62
C THR A 776 -11.94 -11.46 -18.21
N THR A 777 -12.21 -11.48 -19.51
CA THR A 777 -12.90 -10.38 -20.22
C THR A 777 -14.29 -10.07 -19.66
N ALA A 778 -14.92 -11.00 -18.93
CA ALA A 778 -16.22 -10.79 -18.28
C ALA A 778 -16.16 -9.79 -17.10
N TYR A 779 -15.00 -9.64 -16.46
CA TYR A 779 -14.81 -8.69 -15.36
C TYR A 779 -14.54 -7.30 -15.93
N THR A 780 -15.62 -6.56 -16.25
CA THR A 780 -15.51 -5.19 -16.78
C THR A 780 -15.90 -4.13 -15.77
N ASN A 781 -17.09 -4.18 -15.17
CA ASN A 781 -17.53 -3.22 -14.15
C ASN A 781 -17.51 -3.86 -12.76
N ARG A 782 -16.73 -3.29 -11.83
CA ARG A 782 -16.59 -3.80 -10.45
C ARG A 782 -17.93 -3.95 -9.73
N GLU A 783 -18.91 -3.10 -10.01
CA GLU A 783 -20.25 -3.18 -9.42
C GLU A 783 -20.99 -4.46 -9.79
N ASN A 784 -20.63 -5.09 -10.92
CA ASN A 784 -21.30 -6.26 -11.46
C ASN A 784 -20.44 -7.52 -11.42
N TYR A 785 -19.25 -7.50 -10.83
CA TYR A 785 -18.36 -8.68 -10.78
C TYR A 785 -19.02 -9.90 -10.13
N TYR A 786 -19.99 -9.70 -9.24
CA TYR A 786 -20.73 -10.78 -8.63
C TYR A 786 -21.61 -11.58 -9.60
N GLN A 787 -21.99 -10.96 -10.72
CA GLN A 787 -22.81 -11.55 -11.78
C GLN A 787 -21.97 -12.36 -12.78
N THR A 788 -20.65 -12.31 -12.68
CA THR A 788 -19.77 -13.07 -13.58
C THR A 788 -20.06 -14.57 -13.47
N PRO A 789 -20.13 -15.30 -14.59
CA PRO A 789 -20.44 -16.73 -14.58
C PRO A 789 -19.46 -17.51 -13.70
N ARG A 790 -19.98 -18.48 -12.96
CA ARG A 790 -19.24 -19.33 -12.02
C ARG A 790 -19.56 -20.79 -12.25
N LEU A 791 -18.57 -21.66 -12.06
CA LEU A 791 -18.66 -23.11 -12.24
C LEU A 791 -19.06 -23.80 -10.94
N HIS A 792 -20.19 -23.40 -10.35
CA HIS A 792 -20.75 -24.05 -9.16
C HIS A 792 -20.95 -25.55 -9.43
N LEU A 793 -20.61 -26.41 -8.47
CA LEU A 793 -20.85 -27.85 -8.61
C LEU A 793 -22.23 -28.21 -8.05
N THR A 794 -22.84 -29.22 -8.65
CA THR A 794 -24.00 -29.91 -8.11
C THR A 794 -23.58 -31.32 -7.69
N ALA A 795 -23.69 -31.60 -6.41
CA ALA A 795 -23.48 -32.93 -5.85
C ALA A 795 -24.73 -33.81 -6.06
N THR A 796 -24.50 -35.09 -6.36
CA THR A 796 -25.55 -36.09 -6.61
C THR A 796 -25.64 -37.05 -5.44
N ASN A 797 -26.87 -37.34 -4.97
CA ASN A 797 -27.14 -38.21 -3.82
C ASN A 797 -26.34 -37.83 -2.55
N VAL A 798 -26.36 -36.54 -2.22
CA VAL A 798 -25.73 -35.96 -1.03
C VAL A 798 -26.80 -35.36 -0.12
N SER A 799 -26.68 -35.60 1.18
CA SER A 799 -27.42 -34.89 2.24
C SER A 799 -26.48 -34.19 3.21
N ALA A 800 -27.03 -33.47 4.19
CA ALA A 800 -26.22 -32.83 5.24
C ALA A 800 -25.42 -33.84 6.07
N ASP A 801 -25.91 -35.08 6.23
CA ASP A 801 -25.25 -36.14 7.00
C ASP A 801 -23.98 -36.68 6.33
N ASP A 802 -23.79 -36.36 5.04
CA ASP A 802 -22.61 -36.75 4.26
C ASP A 802 -21.44 -35.78 4.40
N TYR A 803 -21.67 -34.65 5.07
CA TYR A 803 -20.64 -33.68 5.43
C TYR A 803 -20.10 -33.97 6.83
N ALA A 804 -18.79 -33.79 6.99
CA ALA A 804 -18.10 -33.92 8.27
C ALA A 804 -17.17 -32.72 8.52
N GLY A 805 -16.67 -32.62 9.75
CA GLY A 805 -15.60 -31.68 10.08
C GLY A 805 -14.31 -32.05 9.33
N GLY A 806 -13.80 -31.14 8.51
CA GLY A 806 -12.52 -31.29 7.84
C GLY A 806 -11.34 -30.85 8.72
N PRO A 807 -10.10 -31.28 8.41
CA PRO A 807 -8.92 -30.84 9.16
C PRO A 807 -8.46 -29.43 8.79
N LEU A 808 -8.92 -28.89 7.66
CA LEU A 808 -8.52 -27.58 7.14
C LEU A 808 -9.33 -26.42 7.75
N GLU A 809 -10.53 -26.69 8.23
CA GLU A 809 -11.44 -25.66 8.77
C GLU A 809 -12.14 -26.16 10.04
N ASN A 810 -12.28 -25.31 11.06
CA ASN A 810 -12.84 -25.69 12.38
C ASN A 810 -14.11 -24.90 12.78
N TRP A 811 -14.78 -24.30 11.80
CA TRP A 811 -15.92 -23.39 12.00
C TRP A 811 -17.19 -23.81 11.26
N CYS A 812 -17.09 -24.79 10.35
CA CYS A 812 -18.21 -25.43 9.66
C CYS A 812 -17.89 -26.91 9.37
N SER A 813 -18.90 -27.66 8.92
CA SER A 813 -18.67 -28.95 8.26
C SER A 813 -18.08 -28.69 6.88
N SER A 814 -16.83 -29.08 6.68
CA SER A 814 -15.96 -28.62 5.57
C SER A 814 -15.35 -29.76 4.75
N ALA A 815 -15.81 -30.99 4.95
CA ALA A 815 -15.41 -32.15 4.16
C ALA A 815 -16.64 -32.92 3.69
N LEU A 816 -16.76 -33.12 2.38
CA LEU A 816 -17.81 -33.94 1.75
C LEU A 816 -17.24 -35.30 1.34
N GLN A 817 -17.95 -36.37 1.69
CA GLN A 817 -17.59 -37.73 1.27
C GLN A 817 -18.05 -37.99 -0.17
N PHE A 818 -17.19 -38.57 -1.01
CA PHE A 818 -17.52 -39.06 -2.36
C PHE A 818 -17.27 -40.56 -2.48
N ASN A 819 -17.97 -41.23 -3.41
CA ASN A 819 -17.75 -42.65 -3.73
C ASN A 819 -17.53 -42.91 -5.24
N GLY A 820 -17.54 -41.86 -6.05
CA GLY A 820 -17.25 -41.91 -7.49
C GLY A 820 -18.28 -42.65 -8.36
N SER A 821 -19.37 -43.16 -7.79
CA SER A 821 -20.39 -43.95 -8.49
C SER A 821 -21.78 -43.36 -8.30
N THR A 822 -22.35 -43.47 -7.10
CA THR A 822 -23.65 -42.90 -6.76
C THR A 822 -23.55 -41.53 -6.14
N ARG A 823 -22.38 -41.17 -5.58
CA ARG A 823 -22.10 -39.89 -4.93
C ARG A 823 -20.87 -39.24 -5.55
N TYR A 824 -21.11 -38.17 -6.29
CA TYR A 824 -20.12 -37.39 -7.03
C TYR A 824 -20.61 -35.95 -7.18
N ALA A 825 -19.70 -35.05 -7.53
CA ALA A 825 -20.03 -33.67 -7.92
C ALA A 825 -19.80 -33.49 -9.41
N SER A 826 -20.63 -32.68 -10.06
CA SER A 826 -20.52 -32.39 -11.48
C SER A 826 -20.80 -30.93 -11.75
N VAL A 827 -20.22 -30.41 -12.83
CA VAL A 827 -20.53 -29.10 -13.39
C VAL A 827 -21.02 -29.26 -14.81
N LYS A 828 -22.02 -28.48 -15.20
CA LYS A 828 -22.45 -28.40 -16.59
C LYS A 828 -21.68 -27.30 -17.30
N PRO A 829 -21.25 -27.51 -18.56
CA PRO A 829 -20.68 -26.43 -19.37
C PRO A 829 -21.63 -25.23 -19.40
N LEU A 830 -21.07 -24.04 -19.20
CA LEU A 830 -21.85 -22.81 -19.19
C LEU A 830 -22.01 -22.28 -20.63
N THR A 831 -23.15 -21.64 -20.90
CA THR A 831 -23.41 -20.98 -22.20
C THR A 831 -22.42 -19.88 -22.53
N SER A 832 -21.73 -19.34 -21.51
CA SER A 832 -20.63 -18.36 -21.66
C SER A 832 -19.37 -18.95 -22.31
N GLY A 833 -19.29 -20.27 -22.51
CA GLY A 833 -18.07 -20.94 -22.97
C GLY A 833 -17.04 -21.19 -21.87
N LEU A 834 -17.32 -20.77 -20.63
CA LEU A 834 -16.50 -21.11 -19.47
C LEU A 834 -16.58 -22.62 -19.23
N THR A 835 -15.42 -23.28 -19.27
CA THR A 835 -15.30 -24.74 -19.15
C THR A 835 -14.09 -25.12 -18.32
N LEU A 836 -14.18 -26.25 -17.61
CA LEU A 836 -13.04 -26.89 -16.96
C LEU A 836 -12.22 -27.74 -17.92
N ASP A 837 -12.72 -28.02 -19.12
CA ASP A 837 -11.99 -28.78 -20.13
C ASP A 837 -10.81 -27.93 -20.64
N PRO A 838 -9.56 -28.30 -20.33
CA PRO A 838 -8.41 -27.54 -20.78
C PRO A 838 -8.11 -27.77 -22.27
N GLY A 839 -8.88 -28.59 -23.00
CA GLY A 839 -8.69 -28.85 -24.43
C GLY A 839 -7.38 -29.60 -24.68
N THR A 840 -6.39 -28.97 -25.30
CA THR A 840 -5.01 -29.50 -25.41
C THR A 840 -4.04 -28.90 -24.38
N ASN A 841 -4.49 -27.96 -23.55
CA ASN A 841 -3.65 -27.30 -22.54
C ASN A 841 -3.35 -28.22 -21.33
N GLY A 842 -2.29 -27.87 -20.60
CA GLY A 842 -1.96 -28.47 -19.30
C GLY A 842 -2.95 -28.06 -18.19
N LEU A 843 -2.97 -28.83 -17.11
CA LEU A 843 -3.76 -28.59 -15.91
C LEU A 843 -2.82 -28.40 -14.72
N ILE A 844 -3.11 -27.40 -13.89
CA ILE A 844 -2.55 -27.28 -12.55
C ILE A 844 -3.71 -27.53 -11.58
N VAL A 845 -3.50 -28.42 -10.61
CA VAL A 845 -4.54 -28.75 -9.63
C VAL A 845 -3.92 -28.81 -8.24
N GLU A 846 -4.63 -28.23 -7.28
CA GLU A 846 -4.40 -28.41 -5.85
C GLU A 846 -5.62 -29.14 -5.28
N VAL A 847 -5.42 -30.30 -4.65
CA VAL A 847 -6.50 -31.09 -4.05
C VAL A 847 -6.07 -31.56 -2.68
N TYR A 848 -6.96 -31.38 -1.70
CA TYR A 848 -6.85 -32.02 -0.40
C TYR A 848 -7.96 -33.06 -0.28
N PHE A 849 -7.59 -34.34 -0.14
CA PHE A 849 -8.53 -35.44 0.03
C PHE A 849 -8.01 -36.46 1.05
N LYS A 850 -8.91 -37.33 1.51
CA LYS A 850 -8.59 -38.45 2.38
C LYS A 850 -9.29 -39.70 1.84
N THR A 851 -8.58 -40.82 1.77
CA THR A 851 -9.14 -42.12 1.41
C THR A 851 -9.54 -42.90 2.67
N VAL A 852 -10.29 -43.98 2.48
CA VAL A 852 -10.38 -45.03 3.50
C VAL A 852 -8.97 -45.62 3.77
N PRO A 853 -8.72 -46.16 4.97
CA PRO A 853 -7.47 -46.86 5.25
C PRO A 853 -7.17 -47.93 4.20
N ASP A 854 -5.88 -48.10 3.87
CA ASP A 854 -5.37 -49.12 2.96
C ASP A 854 -5.96 -49.07 1.54
N HIS A 855 -6.49 -47.92 1.11
CA HIS A 855 -6.99 -47.73 -0.24
C HIS A 855 -5.86 -47.83 -1.28
N THR A 856 -6.04 -48.69 -2.27
CA THR A 856 -5.12 -48.88 -3.39
C THR A 856 -5.87 -48.79 -4.71
N GLY A 857 -5.24 -48.24 -5.75
CA GLY A 857 -5.89 -48.06 -7.04
C GLY A 857 -6.84 -46.86 -7.07
N GLY A 858 -7.23 -46.44 -8.28
CA GLY A 858 -8.20 -45.37 -8.48
C GLY A 858 -7.59 -44.08 -9.01
N VAL A 859 -8.35 -43.37 -9.83
CA VAL A 859 -7.94 -42.13 -10.47
C VAL A 859 -8.39 -40.94 -9.61
N ILE A 860 -7.46 -40.08 -9.20
CA ILE A 860 -7.74 -38.83 -8.48
C ILE A 860 -8.10 -37.73 -9.48
N VAL A 861 -7.24 -37.55 -10.48
CA VAL A 861 -7.47 -36.63 -11.60
C VAL A 861 -6.91 -37.27 -12.86
N SER A 862 -7.62 -37.16 -13.98
CA SER A 862 -7.06 -37.57 -15.26
C SER A 862 -7.61 -36.74 -16.39
N LYS A 863 -6.80 -36.69 -17.45
CA LYS A 863 -7.20 -36.26 -18.77
C LYS A 863 -6.55 -37.24 -19.74
N LEU A 864 -7.22 -38.37 -19.94
CA LEU A 864 -6.76 -39.43 -20.82
C LEU A 864 -7.69 -39.49 -22.03
N ASP A 865 -7.11 -39.49 -23.23
CA ASP A 865 -7.75 -40.04 -24.41
C ASP A 865 -7.37 -41.53 -24.57
N ALA A 866 -7.64 -42.14 -25.73
CA ALA A 866 -7.33 -43.55 -25.97
C ALA A 866 -5.81 -43.88 -25.97
N TRP A 867 -4.92 -42.88 -26.09
CA TRP A 867 -3.48 -43.06 -26.32
C TRP A 867 -2.57 -42.05 -25.59
N ASN A 868 -3.06 -40.87 -25.22
CA ASN A 868 -2.29 -39.77 -24.65
C ASN A 868 -3.01 -39.16 -23.44
N GLY A 869 -2.23 -38.58 -22.52
CA GLY A 869 -2.78 -37.81 -21.42
C GLY A 869 -1.95 -37.89 -20.14
N TYR A 870 -2.61 -37.61 -19.02
CA TYR A 870 -2.06 -37.84 -17.69
C TYR A 870 -3.15 -38.39 -16.77
N ALA A 871 -2.76 -39.20 -15.80
CA ALA A 871 -3.59 -39.53 -14.65
C ALA A 871 -2.76 -39.47 -13.36
N LEU A 872 -3.24 -38.71 -12.39
CA LEU A 872 -2.82 -38.86 -11.01
C LEU A 872 -3.71 -39.95 -10.41
N GLU A 873 -3.10 -41.08 -10.08
CA GLU A 873 -3.77 -42.27 -9.56
C GLU A 873 -3.23 -42.58 -8.16
N ILE A 874 -3.99 -43.30 -7.35
CA ILE A 874 -3.47 -44.00 -6.18
C ILE A 874 -2.91 -45.33 -6.68
N ASN A 875 -1.62 -45.58 -6.52
CA ASN A 875 -1.02 -46.83 -6.97
C ASN A 875 -1.33 -48.02 -6.04
N GLU A 876 -0.79 -49.18 -6.38
CA GLU A 876 -0.91 -50.42 -5.59
C GLU A 876 -0.29 -50.35 -4.18
N HIS A 877 0.51 -49.33 -3.89
CA HIS A 877 1.07 -49.06 -2.56
C HIS A 877 0.26 -48.02 -1.76
N GLY A 878 -0.89 -47.57 -2.27
CA GLY A 878 -1.70 -46.55 -1.62
C GLY A 878 -1.08 -45.15 -1.67
N THR A 879 -0.15 -44.92 -2.59
CA THR A 879 0.55 -43.63 -2.76
C THR A 879 0.16 -42.96 -4.08
N PRO A 880 0.10 -41.62 -4.15
CA PRO A 880 -0.14 -40.92 -5.40
C PRO A 880 0.98 -41.20 -6.42
N ALA A 881 0.60 -41.54 -7.66
CA ALA A 881 1.51 -41.76 -8.77
C ALA A 881 0.95 -41.10 -10.04
N MET A 882 1.84 -40.52 -10.85
CA MET A 882 1.47 -40.01 -12.18
C MET A 882 1.69 -41.10 -13.22
N ARG A 883 0.69 -41.31 -14.08
CA ARG A 883 0.73 -42.18 -15.26
C ARG A 883 0.56 -41.38 -16.53
#